data_AF-A0AAN6LP49-F1
#
_entry.id   AF-A0AAN6LP49-F1
#
_cell.length_a   1.000
_cell.length_b   1.000
_cell.length_c   1.000
_cell.angle_alpha   90.00
_cell.angle_beta   90.00
_cell.angle_gamma   90.00
#
_symmetry.space_group_name_H-M   'P 1'
#
loop_
_entity.id
_entity.type
_entity.pdbx_description
1 polymer ?
#
loop_
_entity_poly.entity_id
_entity_poly.type
_entity_poly.pdbx_seq_one_letter_code
_entity_poly.pdbx_strand_id
1 'polypeptide(L)'
;MGLWFNIGLAVFAGTGSFLFGYDSGVMTDVIQSPHFLSFFNTNPKTSIIGAINSTFSGGAVFGSLMGGFTMDSLGRRWTVLLGAVINLIGAALQSGAQNLAMILVGRILAGWAVGILSMSVPIYQSECAHPSKRGLIVGITQQMIGIGFIVSTWVGYGSAHVPETSSFSWRFPLGFQCIPCLIIIAGIMFFPESPRYLVETDRADEALEVLHRLHYNGRNEEDIQAQFHEIKTTIEAEKAVTAPGWLIMFKVKQWRTRLLHATFMQVFTQMTGINVIGYYQTVMYENLGITGKRSLLVSGIYNIVGPVFNFFFITFLLDRVGRRKPLLFGTIAISIALVCEAAIGSQIPSATGSRRDSLSIAGVFFLFCVSAIFSCSFGPISWVYASEIMPLSIRGRGSAFATGIGNWLTAKMKFRDGMWLTNDAFSVQYAEEVYSVTPREDGKGVTLLCPTKKIFSRGDTLNLATISVEIEAQFDGVISCEVSHFRGARRLGPDFELFPGGKPEVDAKVGKGEAGTTIEAGGLSATVEDISDRKHYMFTQTDLAVGETIHGLGERFGAWNKIGQNVEVWNEDGGTSSEQAYKNVSFWLSSRGYGVFVDTPDKIDLEIGSERCSRLQTTVEGQRLKWYIIYGPTPKEVLTKYSILTGKPGKPTAWSYGLWLSTSFTTNYDEKTVTHFVETMHKKDIPVEVFHFDCFWLRAFHWTDFVWDPEFFPDPSGQIARLKSARLVNKISVWTNPYIGQASPVFQYAADKGYLLRKTNGDIWQWDLWQTGMAIVDFTNPDACTWFSSCMEQLFDQGVDAIKTDFGERIPTKNVKWHDPSVDPSRMHNYYSFIYNQLVYTALQKRYGANEAVLFARAGCAGTQRFPLQWGGDCESTPSALAESVRGGLSLGLASFASWTSDIGGFEGKPKPWIYKRWVAFGFLCSHSRLHGSSSYRVPWLVDDDSQEDENCTAVLRRWVQFKRRLMPYLFAQAEESVEKGWPTSTRAVALEFPDDPTSWFCDREFMVGSQILAAPVFEEDGTGEVYLPPGRWFDYWSGEEVQGSRWVRQKYGFFETPLFVREGTVLVLGQEEGEEGFAYEWLKKGGTVRTYGVKEGDKAVLVDKNWEKKGELEVGSDGKIKGLDLLEGDWKVETVG
;
A
#
# COMPACT_ATOMS: atom_id res chain seq x y z
N MET A 1 7.69 30.99 49.39
CA MET A 1 6.81 29.85 49.02
C MET A 1 7.07 29.37 47.59
N GLY A 2 7.37 30.25 46.62
CA GLY A 2 7.41 29.90 45.19
C GLY A 2 8.21 28.66 44.76
N LEU A 3 9.51 28.55 45.07
CA LEU A 3 10.33 27.42 44.55
C LEU A 3 9.88 26.05 45.09
N TRP A 4 9.60 25.95 46.38
CA TRP A 4 9.14 24.70 46.99
C TRP A 4 7.78 24.27 46.45
N PHE A 5 6.88 25.24 46.21
CA PHE A 5 5.60 24.98 45.59
C PHE A 5 5.75 24.52 44.13
N ASN A 6 6.66 25.14 43.36
CA ASN A 6 6.93 24.76 41.97
C ASN A 6 7.56 23.35 41.85
N ILE A 7 8.48 22.99 42.76
CA ILE A 7 9.03 21.63 42.82
C ILE A 7 7.94 20.64 43.23
N GLY A 8 7.08 20.98 44.19
CA GLY A 8 5.94 20.16 44.60
C GLY A 8 4.97 19.90 43.44
N LEU A 9 4.64 20.94 42.66
CA LEU A 9 3.84 20.84 41.44
C LEU A 9 4.52 19.96 40.41
N ALA A 10 5.82 20.15 40.19
CA ALA A 10 6.58 19.36 39.22
C ALA A 10 6.62 17.87 39.56
N VAL A 11 6.85 17.52 40.83
CA VAL A 11 6.85 16.12 41.31
C VAL A 11 5.45 15.52 41.20
N PHE A 12 4.41 16.28 41.58
CA PHE A 12 3.03 15.83 41.48
C PHE A 12 2.58 15.60 40.03
N ALA A 13 2.76 16.59 39.16
CA ALA A 13 2.46 16.46 37.73
C ALA A 13 3.32 15.34 37.10
N GLY A 14 4.56 15.21 37.57
CA GLY A 14 5.48 14.15 37.20
C GLY A 14 5.01 12.75 37.60
N THR A 15 4.00 12.59 38.46
CA THR A 15 3.34 11.28 38.65
C THR A 15 2.70 10.77 37.35
N GLY A 16 2.31 11.64 36.43
CA GLY A 16 1.90 11.24 35.07
C GLY A 16 3.05 10.61 34.28
N SER A 17 4.26 11.16 34.41
CA SER A 17 5.47 10.61 33.80
C SER A 17 5.95 9.34 34.53
N PHE A 18 5.67 9.21 35.83
CA PHE A 18 5.86 7.95 36.57
C PHE A 18 5.03 6.81 35.98
N LEU A 19 3.78 7.08 35.57
CA LEU A 19 2.94 6.06 34.94
C LEU A 19 3.54 5.53 33.65
N PHE A 20 4.19 6.38 32.85
CA PHE A 20 4.93 5.95 31.67
C PHE A 20 6.06 4.97 32.05
N GLY A 21 6.94 5.36 32.98
CA GLY A 21 8.04 4.50 33.39
C GLY A 21 7.58 3.20 34.06
N TYR A 22 6.54 3.28 34.89
CA TYR A 22 5.97 2.12 35.58
C TYR A 22 5.39 1.10 34.60
N ASP A 23 4.55 1.56 33.66
CA ASP A 23 3.90 0.71 32.67
C ASP A 23 4.93 0.05 31.74
N SER A 24 5.95 0.82 31.33
CA SER A 24 7.04 0.31 30.50
C SER A 24 7.90 -0.74 31.23
N GLY A 25 8.16 -0.54 32.53
CA GLY A 25 8.97 -1.47 33.32
C GLY A 25 8.22 -2.70 33.81
N VAL A 26 6.94 -2.56 34.20
CA VAL A 26 6.14 -3.68 34.76
C VAL A 26 5.88 -4.77 33.72
N MET A 27 5.72 -4.37 32.44
CA MET A 27 5.47 -5.33 31.36
C MET A 27 6.65 -6.28 31.15
N THR A 28 7.89 -5.80 31.31
CA THR A 28 9.12 -6.60 31.21
C THR A 28 9.13 -7.78 32.18
N ASP A 29 8.59 -7.59 33.39
CA ASP A 29 8.51 -8.65 34.40
C ASP A 29 7.29 -9.55 34.19
N VAL A 30 6.14 -8.97 33.81
CA VAL A 30 4.88 -9.70 33.60
C VAL A 30 4.98 -10.71 32.46
N ILE A 31 5.57 -10.34 31.31
CA ILE A 31 5.71 -11.24 30.14
C ILE A 31 6.65 -12.42 30.40
N GLN A 32 7.47 -12.36 31.44
CA GLN A 32 8.37 -13.44 31.83
C GLN A 32 7.79 -14.32 32.95
N SER A 33 6.63 -13.96 33.51
CA SER A 33 5.99 -14.76 34.57
C SER A 33 5.53 -16.13 34.03
N PRO A 34 5.93 -17.26 34.65
CA PRO A 34 5.51 -18.60 34.22
C PRO A 34 3.99 -18.79 34.23
N HIS A 35 3.28 -18.19 35.21
CA HIS A 35 1.83 -18.22 35.24
C HIS A 35 1.22 -17.41 34.10
N PHE A 36 1.77 -16.25 33.77
CA PHE A 36 1.24 -15.42 32.67
C PHE A 36 1.35 -16.18 31.34
N LEU A 37 2.51 -16.77 31.09
CA LEU A 37 2.80 -17.56 29.90
C LEU A 37 1.88 -18.78 29.79
N SER A 38 1.71 -19.55 30.88
CA SER A 38 0.81 -20.71 30.88
C SER A 38 -0.66 -20.32 30.77
N PHE A 39 -1.12 -19.28 31.46
CA PHE A 39 -2.52 -18.83 31.47
C PHE A 39 -2.98 -18.35 30.09
N PHE A 40 -2.12 -17.64 29.35
CA PHE A 40 -2.43 -17.16 28.00
C PHE A 40 -1.90 -18.07 26.87
N ASN A 41 -1.40 -19.26 27.21
CA ASN A 41 -0.83 -20.22 26.26
C ASN A 41 0.21 -19.58 25.31
N THR A 42 1.16 -18.84 25.88
CA THR A 42 2.19 -18.08 25.15
C THR A 42 3.60 -18.38 25.70
N ASN A 43 4.63 -17.95 24.98
CA ASN A 43 6.03 -18.07 25.42
C ASN A 43 6.83 -16.79 25.07
N PRO A 44 7.99 -16.55 25.70
CA PRO A 44 8.78 -15.31 25.53
C PRO A 44 9.26 -15.04 24.10
N LYS A 45 9.23 -16.04 23.21
CA LYS A 45 9.67 -15.95 21.81
C LYS A 45 8.51 -15.79 20.82
N THR A 46 7.25 -15.78 21.29
CA THR A 46 6.09 -15.62 20.40
C THR A 46 5.90 -14.17 19.95
N SER A 47 5.29 -14.01 18.77
CA SER A 47 4.85 -12.71 18.24
C SER A 47 3.84 -12.00 19.16
N ILE A 48 3.16 -12.73 20.05
CA ILE A 48 2.23 -12.19 21.05
C ILE A 48 2.94 -11.23 22.00
N ILE A 49 4.16 -11.55 22.45
CA ILE A 49 4.93 -10.68 23.34
C ILE A 49 5.29 -9.37 22.62
N GLY A 50 5.71 -9.48 21.36
CA GLY A 50 5.90 -8.33 20.48
C GLY A 50 4.63 -7.49 20.33
N ALA A 51 3.47 -8.13 20.12
CA ALA A 51 2.19 -7.45 20.01
C ALA A 51 1.76 -6.72 21.29
N ILE A 52 1.98 -7.31 22.47
CA ILE A 52 1.70 -6.68 23.77
C ILE A 52 2.54 -5.40 23.96
N ASN A 53 3.80 -5.40 23.52
CA ASN A 53 4.66 -4.23 23.59
C ASN A 53 4.30 -3.18 22.51
N SER A 54 4.07 -3.60 21.27
CA SER A 54 3.78 -2.70 20.14
C SER A 54 2.39 -2.03 20.23
N THR A 55 1.38 -2.70 20.79
CA THR A 55 0.03 -2.12 20.94
C THR A 55 0.00 -0.93 21.91
N PHE A 56 0.87 -0.93 22.91
CA PHE A 56 1.08 0.22 23.78
C PHE A 56 1.65 1.42 23.03
N SER A 57 2.72 1.22 22.23
CA SER A 57 3.28 2.29 21.39
C SER A 57 2.26 2.83 20.39
N GLY A 58 1.47 1.94 19.77
CA GLY A 58 0.37 2.33 18.89
C GLY A 58 -0.66 3.21 19.60
N GLY A 59 -1.11 2.82 20.79
CA GLY A 59 -1.98 3.67 21.62
C GLY A 59 -1.35 5.02 21.94
N ALA A 60 -0.05 5.05 22.24
CA ALA A 60 0.68 6.28 22.58
C ALA A 60 0.78 7.28 21.43
N VAL A 61 0.82 6.84 20.17
CA VAL A 61 0.71 7.74 19.00
C VAL A 61 -0.60 8.51 19.04
N PHE A 62 -1.74 7.80 19.14
CA PHE A 62 -3.06 8.42 19.16
C PHE A 62 -3.26 9.28 20.39
N GLY A 63 -2.80 8.83 21.56
CA GLY A 63 -2.85 9.60 22.79
C GLY A 63 -2.06 10.90 22.73
N SER A 64 -0.86 10.88 22.14
CA SER A 64 -0.03 12.08 21.99
C SER A 64 -0.72 13.10 21.11
N LEU A 65 -1.25 12.68 19.96
CA LEU A 65 -1.97 13.55 19.03
C LEU A 65 -3.25 14.11 19.65
N MET A 66 -4.06 13.27 20.29
CA MET A 66 -5.28 13.68 20.99
C MET A 66 -4.99 14.71 22.08
N GLY A 67 -3.94 14.48 22.85
CA GLY A 67 -3.60 15.40 23.93
C GLY A 67 -3.22 16.80 23.40
N GLY A 68 -2.69 16.92 22.17
CA GLY A 68 -2.48 18.20 21.52
C GLY A 68 -3.78 18.99 21.35
N PHE A 69 -4.89 18.31 21.02
CA PHE A 69 -6.22 18.93 20.95
C PHE A 69 -6.79 19.25 22.34
N THR A 70 -6.63 18.35 23.31
CA THR A 70 -7.23 18.55 24.64
C THR A 70 -6.51 19.64 25.44
N MET A 71 -5.20 19.85 25.24
CA MET A 71 -4.48 20.93 25.93
C MET A 71 -4.87 22.32 25.44
N ASP A 72 -5.17 22.46 24.14
CA ASP A 72 -5.64 23.71 23.55
C ASP A 72 -7.09 24.01 23.98
N SER A 73 -7.94 22.98 24.09
CA SER A 73 -9.38 23.14 24.36
C SER A 73 -9.73 23.13 25.86
N LEU A 74 -9.20 22.18 26.63
CA LEU A 74 -9.53 21.97 28.05
C LEU A 74 -8.50 22.57 29.00
N GLY A 75 -7.30 22.91 28.53
CA GLY A 75 -6.18 23.32 29.36
C GLY A 75 -5.29 22.14 29.79
N ARG A 76 -4.19 22.46 30.48
CA ARG A 76 -3.12 21.49 30.78
C ARG A 76 -3.53 20.62 31.96
N ARG A 77 -4.12 21.21 32.99
CA ARG A 77 -4.60 20.50 34.19
C ARG A 77 -5.61 19.40 33.83
N TRP A 78 -6.61 19.74 33.02
CA TRP A 78 -7.68 18.81 32.63
C TRP A 78 -7.19 17.72 31.66
N THR A 79 -6.22 18.04 30.80
CA THR A 79 -5.59 17.03 29.93
C THR A 79 -4.83 15.98 30.74
N VAL A 80 -4.10 16.39 31.78
CA VAL A 80 -3.40 15.44 32.68
C VAL A 80 -4.40 14.56 33.42
N LEU A 81 -5.52 15.12 33.90
CA LEU A 81 -6.60 14.36 34.53
C LEU A 81 -7.19 13.31 33.57
N LEU A 82 -7.47 13.70 32.32
CA LEU A 82 -7.99 12.80 31.30
C LEU A 82 -7.05 11.61 31.06
N GLY A 83 -5.74 11.89 30.93
CA GLY A 83 -4.73 10.84 30.82
C GLY A 83 -4.75 9.88 32.01
N ALA A 84 -4.84 10.38 33.24
CA ALA A 84 -4.89 9.54 34.44
C ALA A 84 -6.16 8.66 34.51
N VAL A 85 -7.32 9.18 34.11
CA VAL A 85 -8.58 8.42 34.06
C VAL A 85 -8.50 7.29 33.04
N ILE A 86 -7.99 7.57 31.84
CA ILE A 86 -7.82 6.55 30.79
C ILE A 86 -6.84 5.47 31.28
N ASN A 87 -5.75 5.86 31.94
CA ASN A 87 -4.78 4.89 32.45
C ASN A 87 -5.36 4.02 33.57
N LEU A 88 -6.21 4.57 34.44
CA LEU A 88 -6.89 3.81 35.49
C LEU A 88 -7.76 2.70 34.89
N ILE A 89 -8.50 3.01 33.82
CA ILE A 89 -9.32 2.03 33.10
C ILE A 89 -8.43 0.96 32.45
N GLY A 90 -7.35 1.38 31.78
CA GLY A 90 -6.38 0.46 31.18
C GLY A 90 -5.74 -0.50 32.19
N ALA A 91 -5.27 0.02 33.32
CA ALA A 91 -4.65 -0.78 34.39
C ALA A 91 -5.65 -1.75 35.07
N ALA A 92 -6.88 -1.29 35.33
CA ALA A 92 -7.93 -2.15 35.87
C ALA A 92 -8.29 -3.29 34.90
N LEU A 93 -8.34 -3.00 33.60
CA LEU A 93 -8.63 -4.00 32.57
C LEU A 93 -7.48 -5.03 32.43
N GLN A 94 -6.23 -4.56 32.46
CA GLN A 94 -5.04 -5.42 32.39
C GLN A 94 -4.94 -6.35 33.62
N SER A 95 -5.13 -5.82 34.83
CA SER A 95 -5.08 -6.62 36.07
C SER A 95 -6.25 -7.61 36.18
N GLY A 96 -7.43 -7.25 35.68
CA GLY A 96 -8.63 -8.09 35.64
C GLY A 96 -8.69 -9.05 34.45
N ALA A 97 -7.67 -9.10 33.59
CA ALA A 97 -7.74 -9.81 32.32
C ALA A 97 -8.01 -11.33 32.48
N GLN A 98 -8.98 -11.81 31.70
CA GLN A 98 -9.36 -13.22 31.59
C GLN A 98 -8.91 -13.85 30.27
N ASN A 99 -8.60 -13.03 29.27
CA ASN A 99 -8.11 -13.45 27.96
C ASN A 99 -7.11 -12.43 27.42
N LEU A 100 -6.35 -12.82 26.40
CA LEU A 100 -5.30 -12.00 25.82
C LEU A 100 -5.85 -10.69 25.20
N ALA A 101 -7.08 -10.70 24.68
CA ALA A 101 -7.70 -9.49 24.13
C ALA A 101 -7.88 -8.39 25.18
N MET A 102 -8.27 -8.75 26.42
CA MET A 102 -8.35 -7.79 27.53
C MET A 102 -6.99 -7.18 27.86
N ILE A 103 -5.91 -7.97 27.82
CA ILE A 103 -4.54 -7.45 27.95
C ILE A 103 -4.27 -6.45 26.83
N LEU A 104 -4.47 -6.83 25.56
CA LEU A 104 -4.17 -5.97 24.41
C LEU A 104 -4.98 -4.66 24.41
N VAL A 105 -6.28 -4.71 24.71
CA VAL A 105 -7.11 -3.50 24.85
C VAL A 105 -6.62 -2.65 26.02
N GLY A 106 -6.30 -3.29 27.14
CA GLY A 106 -5.72 -2.61 28.30
C GLY A 106 -4.39 -1.93 27.98
N ARG A 107 -3.53 -2.56 27.15
CA ARG A 107 -2.27 -1.97 26.64
C ARG A 107 -2.51 -0.79 25.72
N ILE A 108 -3.50 -0.85 24.83
CA ILE A 108 -3.87 0.28 23.97
C ILE A 108 -4.33 1.47 24.82
N LEU A 109 -5.18 1.23 25.83
CA LEU A 109 -5.64 2.29 26.73
C LEU A 109 -4.52 2.88 27.58
N ALA A 110 -3.63 2.03 28.13
CA ALA A 110 -2.45 2.49 28.85
C ALA A 110 -1.51 3.30 27.94
N GLY A 111 -1.30 2.82 26.71
CA GLY A 111 -0.55 3.53 25.67
C GLY A 111 -1.17 4.89 25.36
N TRP A 112 -2.48 4.94 25.12
CA TRP A 112 -3.23 6.17 24.89
C TRP A 112 -3.03 7.16 26.04
N ALA A 113 -3.20 6.71 27.27
CA ALA A 113 -2.97 7.55 28.44
C ALA A 113 -1.52 8.06 28.51
N VAL A 114 -0.54 7.19 28.32
CA VAL A 114 0.88 7.57 28.31
C VAL A 114 1.21 8.54 27.18
N GLY A 115 0.60 8.39 26.01
CA GLY A 115 0.71 9.35 24.92
C GLY A 115 0.28 10.76 25.35
N ILE A 116 -0.89 10.86 26.00
CA ILE A 116 -1.39 12.14 26.53
C ILE A 116 -0.42 12.69 27.58
N LEU A 117 -0.02 11.88 28.55
CA LEU A 117 0.79 12.31 29.70
C LEU A 117 2.22 12.69 29.30
N SER A 118 2.83 11.95 28.38
CA SER A 118 4.23 12.12 27.96
C SER A 118 4.51 13.47 27.29
N MET A 119 3.51 14.08 26.65
CA MET A 119 3.65 15.42 26.08
C MET A 119 3.01 16.51 26.96
N SER A 120 1.92 16.22 27.68
CA SER A 120 1.22 17.23 28.49
C SER A 120 1.93 17.59 29.79
N VAL A 121 2.53 16.62 30.48
CA VAL A 121 3.24 16.88 31.75
C VAL A 121 4.46 17.79 31.56
N PRO A 122 5.36 17.56 30.58
CA PRO A 122 6.48 18.46 30.32
C PRO A 122 6.04 19.87 29.97
N ILE A 123 4.96 20.00 29.19
CA ILE A 123 4.41 21.32 28.81
C ILE A 123 3.89 22.02 30.05
N TYR A 124 3.05 21.36 30.86
CA TYR A 124 2.51 21.94 32.08
C TYR A 124 3.61 22.40 33.04
N GLN A 125 4.64 21.57 33.25
CA GLN A 125 5.82 21.92 34.02
C GLN A 125 6.58 23.11 33.43
N SER A 126 6.77 23.13 32.10
CA SER A 126 7.52 24.20 31.42
C SER A 126 6.84 25.57 31.50
N GLU A 127 5.51 25.58 31.51
CA GLU A 127 4.68 26.79 31.54
C GLU A 127 4.51 27.34 32.96
N CYS A 128 4.55 26.47 33.98
CA CYS A 128 4.57 26.87 35.39
C CYS A 128 5.97 27.23 35.91
N ALA A 129 7.03 26.81 35.21
CA ALA A 129 8.41 27.05 35.63
C ALA A 129 8.95 28.44 35.25
N HIS A 130 9.71 29.02 36.16
CA HIS A 130 10.53 30.20 35.87
C HIS A 130 11.62 29.85 34.83
N PRO A 131 11.89 30.71 33.81
CA PRO A 131 12.84 30.42 32.73
C PRO A 131 14.22 29.95 33.19
N SER A 132 14.77 30.53 34.26
CA SER A 132 16.12 30.20 34.78
C SER A 132 16.25 28.83 35.46
N LYS A 133 15.14 28.16 35.76
CA LYS A 133 15.11 26.83 36.42
C LYS A 133 14.26 25.82 35.64
N ARG A 134 13.94 26.13 34.38
CA ARG A 134 13.05 25.31 33.56
C ARG A 134 13.63 23.93 33.26
N GLY A 135 14.95 23.82 33.05
CA GLY A 135 15.59 22.53 32.82
C GLY A 135 15.47 21.60 34.03
N LEU A 136 15.69 22.10 35.24
CA LEU A 136 15.44 21.33 36.47
C LEU A 136 13.97 20.89 36.57
N ILE A 137 13.02 21.82 36.44
CA ILE A 137 11.59 21.54 36.65
C ILE A 137 11.02 20.57 35.61
N VAL A 138 11.34 20.77 34.33
CA VAL A 138 10.88 19.86 33.26
C VAL A 138 11.70 18.56 33.28
N GLY A 139 12.97 18.60 33.70
CA GLY A 139 13.81 17.42 33.89
C GLY A 139 13.28 16.45 34.96
N ILE A 140 12.42 16.90 35.87
CA ILE A 140 11.70 16.04 36.81
C ILE A 140 10.78 15.06 36.06
N THR A 141 10.31 15.36 34.84
CA THR A 141 9.61 14.38 34.00
C THR A 141 10.45 13.11 33.82
N GLN A 142 11.69 13.25 33.33
CA GLN A 142 12.57 12.09 33.13
C GLN A 142 12.91 11.41 34.45
N GLN A 143 13.06 12.20 35.52
CA GLN A 143 13.30 11.65 36.86
C GLN A 143 12.16 10.73 37.31
N MET A 144 10.92 11.16 37.09
CA MET A 144 9.74 10.42 37.50
C MET A 144 9.49 9.19 36.62
N ILE A 145 9.79 9.25 35.31
CA ILE A 145 9.85 8.05 34.45
C ILE A 145 10.83 7.03 35.05
N GLY A 146 12.02 7.50 35.40
CA GLY A 146 13.04 6.69 36.06
C GLY A 146 12.59 6.05 37.37
N ILE A 147 11.93 6.82 38.24
CA ILE A 147 11.36 6.31 39.50
C ILE A 147 10.25 5.28 39.22
N GLY A 148 9.47 5.48 38.15
CA GLY A 148 8.48 4.51 37.65
C GLY A 148 9.11 3.15 37.38
N PHE A 149 10.20 3.11 36.60
CA PHE A 149 10.96 1.89 36.32
C PHE A 149 11.52 1.22 37.58
N ILE A 150 12.04 2.00 38.52
CA ILE A 150 12.52 1.47 39.81
C ILE A 150 11.36 0.75 40.51
N VAL A 151 10.24 1.45 40.74
CA VAL A 151 9.12 0.89 41.50
C VAL A 151 8.52 -0.32 40.78
N SER A 152 8.34 -0.28 39.46
CA SER A 152 7.79 -1.42 38.71
C SER A 152 8.67 -2.66 38.83
N THR A 153 9.99 -2.53 38.67
CA THR A 153 10.90 -3.68 38.70
C THR A 153 11.02 -4.28 40.10
N TRP A 154 11.00 -3.46 41.16
CA TRP A 154 11.00 -3.99 42.53
C TRP A 154 9.66 -4.64 42.90
N VAL A 155 8.54 -4.11 42.40
CA VAL A 155 7.22 -4.76 42.54
C VAL A 155 7.18 -6.08 41.76
N GLY A 156 7.73 -6.12 40.55
CA GLY A 156 7.86 -7.34 39.74
C GLY A 156 8.76 -8.38 40.40
N TYR A 157 9.94 -7.98 40.88
CA TYR A 157 10.88 -8.83 41.62
C TYR A 157 10.25 -9.42 42.89
N GLY A 158 9.53 -8.60 43.67
CA GLY A 158 8.79 -9.07 44.84
C GLY A 158 7.69 -10.07 44.46
N SER A 159 6.95 -9.78 43.39
CA SER A 159 5.88 -10.65 42.89
C SER A 159 6.39 -11.97 42.32
N ALA A 160 7.65 -12.04 41.86
CA ALA A 160 8.30 -13.27 41.41
C ALA A 160 8.64 -14.27 42.54
N HIS A 161 8.42 -13.91 43.81
CA HIS A 161 8.64 -14.81 44.96
C HIS A 161 7.41 -15.63 45.35
N VAL A 162 6.23 -15.33 44.78
CA VAL A 162 5.03 -16.15 44.97
C VAL A 162 5.14 -17.47 44.18
N PRO A 163 4.38 -18.52 44.55
CA PRO A 163 4.39 -19.77 43.78
C PRO A 163 4.09 -19.53 42.29
N GLU A 164 4.79 -20.25 41.40
CA GLU A 164 4.66 -20.13 39.95
C GLU A 164 3.24 -20.42 39.41
N THR A 165 2.39 -21.04 40.24
CA THR A 165 0.97 -21.33 39.96
C THR A 165 0.03 -20.21 40.40
N SER A 166 0.52 -19.13 41.01
CA SER A 166 -0.31 -18.02 41.48
C SER A 166 -0.42 -16.91 40.44
N SER A 167 -1.66 -16.55 40.11
CA SER A 167 -1.93 -15.39 39.25
C SER A 167 -1.57 -14.04 39.87
N PHE A 168 -1.28 -14.01 41.18
CA PHE A 168 -0.77 -12.81 41.85
C PHE A 168 0.53 -12.30 41.22
N SER A 169 1.36 -13.22 40.69
CA SER A 169 2.67 -12.93 40.10
C SER A 169 2.64 -11.87 38.99
N TRP A 170 1.52 -11.73 38.27
CA TRP A 170 1.38 -10.77 37.18
C TRP A 170 0.18 -9.81 37.35
N ARG A 171 -0.89 -10.23 38.04
CA ARG A 171 -2.08 -9.37 38.24
C ARG A 171 -1.82 -8.23 39.22
N PHE A 172 -1.08 -8.48 40.30
CA PHE A 172 -0.80 -7.44 41.29
C PHE A 172 0.11 -6.34 40.76
N PRO A 173 1.24 -6.63 40.07
CA PRO A 173 2.04 -5.60 39.41
C PRO A 173 1.22 -4.71 38.46
N LEU A 174 0.37 -5.30 37.61
CA LEU A 174 -0.50 -4.53 36.73
C LEU A 174 -1.55 -3.71 37.50
N GLY A 175 -2.09 -4.25 38.59
CA GLY A 175 -3.10 -3.57 39.41
C GLY A 175 -2.53 -2.42 40.25
N PHE A 176 -1.25 -2.47 40.61
CA PHE A 176 -0.59 -1.42 41.38
C PHE A 176 -0.58 -0.08 40.64
N GLN A 177 -0.56 -0.10 39.30
CA GLN A 177 -0.67 1.10 38.45
C GLN A 177 -1.93 1.93 38.72
N CYS A 178 -3.00 1.35 39.27
CA CYS A 178 -4.21 2.09 39.64
C CYS A 178 -3.96 3.12 40.76
N ILE A 179 -3.02 2.85 41.69
CA ILE A 179 -2.74 3.73 42.84
C ILE A 179 -2.22 5.11 42.40
N PRO A 180 -1.14 5.22 41.61
CA PRO A 180 -0.68 6.52 41.12
C PRO A 180 -1.73 7.24 40.24
N CYS A 181 -2.57 6.51 39.50
CA CYS A 181 -3.69 7.14 38.78
C CYS A 181 -4.68 7.82 39.73
N LEU A 182 -5.07 7.15 40.82
CA LEU A 182 -5.97 7.72 41.84
C LEU A 182 -5.36 8.94 42.55
N ILE A 183 -4.04 8.92 42.78
CA ILE A 183 -3.30 10.08 43.34
C ILE A 183 -3.42 11.29 42.42
N ILE A 184 -3.24 11.10 41.10
CA ILE A 184 -3.39 12.20 40.14
C ILE A 184 -4.85 12.69 40.12
N ILE A 185 -5.81 11.78 40.02
CA ILE A 185 -7.25 12.11 39.93
C ILE A 185 -7.71 12.92 41.15
N ALA A 186 -7.32 12.52 42.35
CA ALA A 186 -7.68 13.22 43.58
C ALA A 186 -6.87 14.52 43.76
N GLY A 187 -5.59 14.51 43.41
CA GLY A 187 -4.65 15.59 43.74
C GLY A 187 -4.62 16.75 42.74
N ILE A 188 -4.88 16.51 41.44
CA ILE A 188 -4.72 17.52 40.38
C ILE A 188 -5.66 18.71 40.58
N MET A 189 -6.74 18.50 41.35
CA MET A 189 -7.72 19.53 41.65
C MET A 189 -7.17 20.67 42.52
N PHE A 190 -6.09 20.41 43.27
CA PHE A 190 -5.45 21.37 44.17
C PHE A 190 -4.34 22.21 43.51
N PHE A 191 -3.98 21.90 42.26
CA PHE A 191 -2.94 22.62 41.52
C PHE A 191 -3.56 23.64 40.54
N PRO A 192 -2.89 24.78 40.32
CA PRO A 192 -3.38 25.82 39.43
C PRO A 192 -3.27 25.43 37.95
N GLU A 193 -4.07 26.05 37.09
CA GLU A 193 -3.88 25.91 35.64
C GLU A 193 -2.66 26.71 35.15
N SER A 194 -2.15 26.39 33.97
CA SER A 194 -1.03 27.11 33.35
C SER A 194 -1.34 28.61 33.21
N PRO A 195 -0.47 29.51 33.73
CA PRO A 195 -0.61 30.95 33.52
C PRO A 195 -0.72 31.34 32.05
N ARG A 196 -0.06 30.59 31.16
CA ARG A 196 -0.04 30.89 29.72
C ARG A 196 -1.37 30.55 29.06
N TYR A 197 -1.96 29.41 29.41
CA TYR A 197 -3.29 29.03 28.95
C TYR A 197 -4.38 29.99 29.45
N LEU A 198 -4.27 30.47 30.68
CA LEU A 198 -5.20 31.45 31.23
C LEU A 198 -5.14 32.79 30.47
N VAL A 199 -3.96 33.28 30.10
CA VAL A 199 -3.84 34.47 29.23
C VAL A 199 -4.37 34.20 27.82
N GLU A 200 -4.10 33.01 27.27
CA GLU A 200 -4.61 32.60 25.95
C GLU A 200 -6.14 32.54 25.89
N THR A 201 -6.80 32.19 27.00
CA THR A 201 -8.27 32.10 27.13
C THR A 201 -8.91 33.38 27.71
N ASP A 202 -8.21 34.51 27.62
CA ASP A 202 -8.67 35.84 28.03
C ASP A 202 -8.98 35.96 29.55
N ARG A 203 -8.36 35.11 30.38
CA ARG A 203 -8.44 35.10 31.86
C ARG A 203 -7.17 35.64 32.49
N ALA A 204 -6.80 36.86 32.10
CA ALA A 204 -5.51 37.46 32.45
C ALA A 204 -5.34 37.72 33.96
N ASP A 205 -6.42 38.10 34.67
CA ASP A 205 -6.37 38.37 36.12
C ASP A 205 -6.05 37.10 36.93
N GLU A 206 -6.66 35.98 36.56
CA GLU A 206 -6.37 34.66 37.17
C GLU A 206 -4.93 34.21 36.87
N ALA A 207 -4.43 34.49 35.67
CA ALA A 207 -3.04 34.17 35.31
C ALA A 207 -2.02 34.90 36.19
N LEU A 208 -2.28 36.16 36.53
CA LEU A 208 -1.43 36.94 37.43
C LEU A 208 -1.47 36.37 38.86
N GLU A 209 -2.64 35.97 39.36
CA GLU A 209 -2.76 35.31 40.66
C GLU A 209 -1.97 34.00 40.71
N VAL A 210 -2.05 33.19 39.64
CA VAL A 210 -1.28 31.94 39.54
C VAL A 210 0.23 32.23 39.51
N LEU A 211 0.70 33.23 38.74
CA LEU A 211 2.12 33.61 38.73
C LEU A 211 2.59 34.04 40.12
N HIS A 212 1.77 34.80 40.85
CA HIS A 212 2.06 35.19 42.22
C HIS A 212 2.17 33.95 43.14
N ARG A 213 1.26 32.98 43.03
CA ARG A 213 1.36 31.69 43.78
C ARG A 213 2.61 30.89 43.42
N LEU A 214 3.00 30.85 42.15
CA LEU A 214 4.14 30.06 41.66
C LEU A 214 5.51 30.70 41.97
N HIS A 215 5.64 32.02 41.88
CA HIS A 215 6.94 32.70 41.86
C HIS A 215 7.19 33.67 43.00
N TYR A 216 6.17 34.06 43.78
CA TYR A 216 6.36 35.06 44.83
C TYR A 216 7.27 34.56 45.97
N ASN A 217 8.30 35.37 46.24
CA ASN A 217 9.31 35.13 47.27
C ASN A 217 9.29 36.20 48.38
N GLY A 218 8.33 37.13 48.35
CA GLY A 218 8.19 38.22 49.31
C GLY A 218 8.87 39.54 48.91
N ARG A 219 9.66 39.56 47.82
CA ARG A 219 10.43 40.75 47.38
C ARG A 219 10.48 40.96 45.86
N ASN A 220 9.85 40.10 45.05
CA ASN A 220 10.02 40.06 43.59
C ASN A 220 8.74 40.43 42.81
N GLU A 221 7.98 41.41 43.31
CA GLU A 221 6.71 41.82 42.69
C GLU A 221 6.91 42.40 41.28
N GLU A 222 7.93 43.26 41.12
CA GLU A 222 8.27 43.87 39.82
C GLU A 222 8.65 42.81 38.76
N ASP A 223 9.39 41.76 39.16
CA ASP A 223 9.77 40.65 38.27
C ASP A 223 8.54 39.84 37.79
N ILE A 224 7.56 39.64 38.67
CA ILE A 224 6.32 38.91 38.35
C ILE A 224 5.46 39.72 37.38
N GLN A 225 5.33 41.03 37.61
CA GLN A 225 4.61 41.92 36.70
C GLN A 225 5.28 42.01 35.33
N ALA A 226 6.62 42.08 35.29
CA ALA A 226 7.39 42.05 34.04
C ALA A 226 7.18 40.73 33.27
N GLN A 227 7.23 39.59 33.97
CA GLN A 227 6.96 38.28 33.37
C GLN A 227 5.54 38.16 32.83
N PHE A 228 4.55 38.65 33.58
CA PHE A 228 3.15 38.66 33.14
C PHE A 228 2.96 39.52 31.88
N HIS A 229 3.56 40.71 31.87
CA HIS A 229 3.51 41.61 30.71
C HIS A 229 4.19 41.00 29.46
N GLU A 230 5.33 40.31 29.63
CA GLU A 230 6.01 39.59 28.55
C GLU A 230 5.12 38.49 27.96
N ILE A 231 4.51 37.66 28.82
CA ILE A 231 3.60 36.58 28.41
C ILE A 231 2.39 37.17 27.64
N LYS A 232 1.78 38.22 28.18
CA LYS A 232 0.61 38.88 27.57
C LYS A 232 0.95 39.48 26.20
N THR A 233 2.03 40.25 26.11
CA THR A 233 2.48 40.88 24.85
C THR A 233 2.81 39.83 23.79
N THR A 234 3.47 38.73 24.18
CA THR A 234 3.81 37.63 23.26
C THR A 234 2.55 36.93 22.74
N ILE A 235 1.60 36.62 23.62
CA ILE A 235 0.35 35.94 23.22
C ILE A 235 -0.52 36.86 22.36
N GLU A 236 -0.62 38.15 22.67
CA GLU A 236 -1.36 39.13 21.86
C GLU A 236 -0.75 39.28 20.45
N ALA A 237 0.58 39.35 20.36
CA ALA A 237 1.29 39.38 19.07
C ALA A 237 1.08 38.08 18.25
N GLU A 238 1.04 36.92 18.90
CA GLU A 238 0.78 35.64 18.25
C GLU A 238 -0.70 35.45 17.86
N LYS A 239 -1.65 35.94 18.66
CA LYS A 239 -3.10 36.00 18.34
C LYS A 239 -3.38 36.87 17.11
N ALA A 240 -2.61 37.93 16.89
CA ALA A 240 -2.75 38.80 15.72
C ALA A 240 -2.28 38.15 14.39
N VAL A 241 -1.47 37.09 14.46
CA VAL A 241 -0.87 36.41 13.29
C VAL A 241 -1.60 35.09 12.95
N THR A 242 -2.52 34.62 13.79
CA THR A 242 -2.98 33.21 13.73
C THR A 242 -3.98 32.94 12.61
N ALA A 243 -3.64 32.00 11.73
CA ALA A 243 -4.62 31.24 10.95
C ALA A 243 -4.93 29.91 11.68
N PRO A 244 -6.19 29.42 11.68
CA PRO A 244 -6.58 28.21 12.39
C PRO A 244 -6.03 26.93 11.74
N GLY A 245 -5.82 25.88 12.54
CA GLY A 245 -5.55 24.49 12.09
C GLY A 245 -4.16 23.91 12.41
N TRP A 246 -4.02 22.59 12.31
CA TRP A 246 -2.75 21.86 12.52
C TRP A 246 -1.74 22.04 11.38
N LEU A 247 -2.25 22.26 10.17
CA LEU A 247 -1.44 22.39 8.95
C LEU A 247 -0.53 23.63 8.97
N ILE A 248 -0.81 24.62 9.81
CA ILE A 248 -0.03 25.85 9.88
C ILE A 248 1.42 25.62 10.29
N MET A 249 1.67 24.60 11.14
CA MET A 249 3.01 24.21 11.58
C MET A 249 3.90 23.77 10.42
N PHE A 250 3.30 23.31 9.31
CA PHE A 250 4.01 22.88 8.11
C PHE A 250 4.12 23.99 7.05
N LYS A 251 3.22 24.97 7.07
CA LYS A 251 3.18 26.08 6.11
C LYS A 251 4.17 27.19 6.45
N VAL A 252 4.31 27.53 7.73
CA VAL A 252 5.23 28.59 8.18
C VAL A 252 6.64 28.02 8.28
N LYS A 253 7.56 28.48 7.41
CA LYS A 253 8.95 27.98 7.33
C LYS A 253 9.66 27.91 8.69
N GLN A 254 9.53 28.95 9.50
CA GLN A 254 10.15 29.02 10.83
C GLN A 254 9.60 27.97 11.80
N TRP A 255 8.29 27.73 11.77
CA TRP A 255 7.62 26.75 12.63
C TRP A 255 7.90 25.32 12.18
N ARG A 256 7.95 25.09 10.87
CA ARG A 256 8.34 23.79 10.29
C ARG A 256 9.74 23.39 10.72
N THR A 257 10.71 24.31 10.70
CA THR A 257 12.08 24.01 11.16
C THR A 257 12.12 23.65 12.65
N ARG A 258 11.35 24.35 13.48
CA ARG A 258 11.26 24.05 14.93
C ARG A 258 10.57 22.70 15.20
N LEU A 259 9.49 22.42 14.46
CA LEU A 259 8.79 21.14 14.48
C LEU A 259 9.75 19.99 14.14
N LEU A 260 10.47 20.10 13.01
CA LEU A 260 11.44 19.09 12.59
C LEU A 260 12.52 18.87 13.64
N HIS A 261 13.09 19.91 14.24
CA HIS A 261 14.09 19.74 15.30
C HIS A 261 13.53 19.00 16.53
N ALA A 262 12.30 19.29 16.95
CA ALA A 262 11.68 18.56 18.07
C ALA A 262 11.36 17.11 17.69
N THR A 263 10.82 16.87 16.49
CA THR A 263 10.51 15.53 16.00
C THR A 263 11.78 14.69 15.89
N PHE A 264 12.83 15.19 15.23
CA PHE A 264 14.09 14.46 15.12
C PHE A 264 14.76 14.23 16.48
N MET A 265 14.60 15.14 17.44
CA MET A 265 15.08 14.91 18.80
C MET A 265 14.43 13.66 19.41
N GLN A 266 13.11 13.51 19.23
CA GLN A 266 12.36 12.35 19.70
C GLN A 266 12.78 11.08 18.95
N VAL A 267 12.97 11.15 17.63
CA VAL A 267 13.49 10.03 16.81
C VAL A 267 14.85 9.58 17.31
N PHE A 268 15.80 10.50 17.49
CA PHE A 268 17.15 10.17 17.95
C PHE A 268 17.16 9.63 19.37
N THR A 269 16.22 10.05 20.22
CA THR A 269 16.04 9.48 21.56
C THR A 269 15.64 8.00 21.49
N GLN A 270 14.81 7.61 20.53
CA GLN A 270 14.50 6.19 20.30
C GLN A 270 15.68 5.42 19.71
N MET A 271 16.44 6.05 18.80
CA MET A 271 17.62 5.44 18.18
C MET A 271 18.78 5.19 19.15
N THR A 272 18.75 5.70 20.39
CA THR A 272 19.71 5.29 21.43
C THR A 272 19.46 3.87 21.93
N GLY A 273 18.37 3.22 21.53
CA GLY A 273 18.00 1.87 21.94
C GLY A 273 17.47 1.77 23.37
N ILE A 274 17.22 2.89 24.06
CA ILE A 274 16.91 2.90 25.50
C ILE A 274 15.61 2.14 25.82
N ASN A 275 14.58 2.28 24.99
CA ASN A 275 13.31 1.59 25.17
C ASN A 275 13.45 0.09 24.85
N VAL A 276 14.25 -0.27 23.85
CA VAL A 276 14.54 -1.68 23.53
C VAL A 276 15.26 -2.35 24.70
N ILE A 277 16.28 -1.70 25.26
CA ILE A 277 16.96 -2.19 26.47
C ILE A 277 15.96 -2.29 27.61
N GLY A 278 15.11 -1.29 27.85
CA GLY A 278 14.09 -1.33 28.91
C GLY A 278 13.08 -2.48 28.78
N TYR A 279 12.59 -2.78 27.58
CA TYR A 279 11.59 -3.83 27.33
C TYR A 279 12.18 -5.24 27.31
N TYR A 280 13.45 -5.37 26.89
CA TYR A 280 14.08 -6.67 26.65
C TYR A 280 15.32 -6.92 27.53
N GLN A 281 15.62 -6.08 28.52
CA GLN A 281 16.80 -6.20 29.39
C GLN A 281 16.96 -7.59 30.02
N THR A 282 15.88 -8.22 30.48
CA THR A 282 15.94 -9.56 31.09
C THR A 282 16.39 -10.61 30.08
N VAL A 283 15.90 -10.52 28.84
CA VAL A 283 16.33 -11.36 27.71
C VAL A 283 17.79 -11.05 27.32
N MET A 284 18.18 -9.77 27.30
CA MET A 284 19.56 -9.37 27.04
C MET A 284 20.51 -9.94 28.10
N TYR A 285 20.15 -9.92 29.38
CA TYR A 285 20.95 -10.53 30.45
C TYR A 285 21.03 -12.05 30.33
N GLU A 286 19.96 -12.72 29.90
CA GLU A 286 19.99 -14.15 29.61
C GLU A 286 20.95 -14.49 28.46
N ASN A 287 20.99 -13.67 27.41
CA ASN A 287 21.97 -13.80 26.33
C ASN A 287 23.41 -13.59 26.82
N LEU A 288 23.61 -12.71 27.81
CA LEU A 288 24.87 -12.55 28.52
C LEU A 288 25.16 -13.70 29.51
N GLY A 289 24.30 -14.73 29.61
CA GLY A 289 24.49 -15.90 30.48
C GLY A 289 23.97 -15.74 31.92
N ILE A 290 23.20 -14.69 32.21
CA ILE A 290 22.58 -14.44 33.53
C ILE A 290 21.12 -14.89 33.49
N THR A 291 20.78 -15.97 34.17
CA THR A 291 19.45 -16.59 34.09
C THR A 291 18.68 -16.55 35.43
N GLY A 292 17.36 -16.73 35.33
CA GLY A 292 16.46 -16.87 36.49
C GLY A 292 16.39 -15.61 37.35
N LYS A 293 16.19 -15.77 38.67
CA LYS A 293 16.00 -14.64 39.61
C LYS A 293 17.17 -13.64 39.63
N ARG A 294 18.36 -14.04 39.17
CA ARG A 294 19.53 -13.16 39.06
C ARG A 294 19.37 -12.12 37.96
N SER A 295 18.67 -12.43 36.86
CA SER A 295 18.43 -11.46 35.78
C SER A 295 17.48 -10.34 36.25
N LEU A 296 16.42 -10.68 36.99
CA LEU A 296 15.51 -9.72 37.62
C LEU A 296 16.21 -8.83 38.65
N LEU A 297 17.14 -9.38 39.43
CA LEU A 297 17.95 -8.60 40.37
C LEU A 297 18.86 -7.61 39.64
N VAL A 298 19.54 -8.03 38.57
CA VAL A 298 20.42 -7.16 37.76
C VAL A 298 19.62 -6.06 37.07
N SER A 299 18.43 -6.39 36.56
CA SER A 299 17.44 -5.43 36.04
C SER A 299 17.04 -4.38 37.09
N GLY A 300 16.76 -4.81 38.32
CA GLY A 300 16.47 -3.90 39.44
C GLY A 300 17.61 -2.92 39.74
N ILE A 301 18.86 -3.39 39.67
CA ILE A 301 20.05 -2.53 39.86
C ILE A 301 20.24 -1.59 38.66
N TYR A 302 20.08 -2.09 37.43
CA TYR A 302 20.18 -1.29 36.19
C TYR A 302 19.23 -0.09 36.22
N ASN A 303 17.98 -0.33 36.62
CA ASN A 303 16.94 0.71 36.67
C ASN A 303 17.20 1.79 37.74
N ILE A 304 18.15 1.59 38.67
CA ILE A 304 18.57 2.63 39.63
C ILE A 304 19.62 3.57 39.02
N VAL A 305 20.45 3.08 38.09
CA VAL A 305 21.59 3.83 37.54
C VAL A 305 21.12 5.10 36.86
N GLY A 306 20.25 4.96 35.85
CA GLY A 306 19.77 6.11 35.07
C GLY A 306 19.17 7.23 35.94
N PRO A 307 18.21 6.95 36.84
CA PRO A 307 17.60 7.95 37.71
C PRO A 307 18.58 8.67 38.64
N VAL A 308 19.64 8.01 39.12
CA VAL A 308 20.68 8.66 39.94
C VAL A 308 21.48 9.66 39.12
N PHE A 309 21.91 9.27 37.91
CA PHE A 309 22.63 10.14 36.99
C PHE A 309 21.77 11.29 36.48
N ASN A 310 20.49 11.02 36.17
CA ASN A 310 19.53 12.05 35.77
C ASN A 310 19.36 13.08 36.89
N PHE A 311 19.18 12.67 38.14
CA PHE A 311 19.03 13.57 39.28
C PHE A 311 20.22 14.52 39.43
N PHE A 312 21.45 13.97 39.33
CA PHE A 312 22.66 14.78 39.37
C PHE A 312 22.72 15.76 38.19
N PHE A 313 22.41 15.28 36.97
CA PHE A 313 22.48 16.09 35.77
C PHE A 313 21.47 17.24 35.77
N ILE A 314 20.19 17.00 36.09
CA ILE A 314 19.15 18.05 36.09
C ILE A 314 19.37 19.07 37.21
N THR A 315 19.95 18.66 38.35
CA THR A 315 20.17 19.53 39.51
C THR A 315 21.40 20.43 39.34
N PHE A 316 22.50 19.88 38.80
CA PHE A 316 23.79 20.57 38.83
C PHE A 316 24.32 21.01 37.47
N LEU A 317 23.89 20.40 36.36
CA LEU A 317 24.54 20.60 35.06
C LEU A 317 23.60 21.16 33.98
N LEU A 318 22.38 20.62 33.86
CA LEU A 318 21.49 20.85 32.71
C LEU A 318 21.29 22.34 32.37
N ASP A 319 21.02 23.18 33.37
CA ASP A 319 20.81 24.62 33.16
C ASP A 319 22.11 25.44 33.05
N ARG A 320 23.29 24.84 33.29
CA ARG A 320 24.60 25.50 33.17
C ARG A 320 25.30 25.23 31.83
N VAL A 321 25.18 24.01 31.31
CA VAL A 321 25.92 23.55 30.11
C VAL A 321 25.16 23.72 28.80
N GLY A 322 23.88 24.08 28.87
CA GLY A 322 22.97 24.17 27.72
C GLY A 322 22.55 22.80 27.18
N ARG A 323 21.73 22.79 26.12
CA ARG A 323 21.11 21.56 25.59
C ARG A 323 21.96 20.83 24.54
N ARG A 324 22.68 21.56 23.69
CA ARG A 324 23.41 20.99 22.53
C ARG A 324 24.63 20.14 22.91
N LYS A 325 25.48 20.63 23.84
CA LYS A 325 26.75 19.96 24.16
C LYS A 325 26.54 18.56 24.77
N PRO A 326 25.62 18.36 25.74
CA PRO A 326 25.37 17.03 26.28
C PRO A 326 24.79 16.05 25.27
N LEU A 327 23.97 16.52 24.32
CA LEU A 327 23.45 15.66 23.24
C LEU A 327 24.55 15.16 22.31
N LEU A 328 25.49 16.03 21.91
CA LEU A 328 26.63 15.62 21.08
C LEU A 328 27.53 14.63 21.81
N PHE A 329 27.81 14.89 23.10
CA PHE A 329 28.55 13.94 23.94
C PHE A 329 27.81 12.60 24.07
N GLY A 330 26.52 12.65 24.38
CA GLY A 330 25.67 11.47 24.52
C GLY A 330 25.64 10.63 23.26
N THR A 331 25.55 11.26 22.09
CA THR A 331 25.55 10.56 20.79
C THR A 331 26.83 9.74 20.63
N ILE A 332 28.00 10.36 20.79
CA ILE A 332 29.29 9.68 20.62
C ILE A 332 29.48 8.59 21.68
N ALA A 333 29.20 8.91 22.95
CA ALA A 333 29.48 8.01 24.07
C ALA A 333 28.52 6.81 24.12
N ILE A 334 27.24 6.98 23.78
CA ILE A 334 26.28 5.87 23.65
C ILE A 334 26.68 4.97 22.48
N SER A 335 27.05 5.53 21.32
CA SER A 335 27.50 4.74 20.17
C SER A 335 28.72 3.88 20.52
N ILE A 336 29.72 4.45 21.20
CA ILE A 336 30.89 3.68 21.65
C ILE A 336 30.47 2.57 22.62
N ALA A 337 29.62 2.88 23.61
CA ALA A 337 29.19 1.90 24.59
C ALA A 337 28.41 0.73 23.96
N LEU A 338 27.52 1.00 23.01
CA LEU A 338 26.77 -0.02 22.27
C LEU A 338 27.68 -0.86 21.36
N VAL A 339 28.65 -0.25 20.68
CA VAL A 339 29.64 -1.00 19.88
C VAL A 339 30.48 -1.93 20.76
N CYS A 340 30.92 -1.44 21.93
CA CYS A 340 31.64 -2.28 22.89
C CYS A 340 30.78 -3.42 23.44
N GLU A 341 29.53 -3.14 23.78
CA GLU A 341 28.57 -4.15 24.25
C GLU A 341 28.37 -5.24 23.19
N ALA A 342 28.07 -4.86 21.94
CA ALA A 342 27.88 -5.81 20.84
C ALA A 342 29.14 -6.64 20.56
N ALA A 343 30.32 -6.00 20.56
CA ALA A 343 31.59 -6.69 20.37
C ALA A 343 31.87 -7.73 21.48
N ILE A 344 31.53 -7.41 22.74
CA ILE A 344 31.68 -8.32 23.87
C ILE A 344 30.64 -9.44 23.83
N GLY A 345 29.37 -9.11 23.58
CA GLY A 345 28.26 -10.06 23.47
C GLY A 345 28.53 -11.13 22.42
N SER A 346 29.09 -10.75 21.26
CA SER A 346 29.44 -11.70 20.19
C SER A 346 30.48 -12.76 20.59
N GLN A 347 31.30 -12.50 21.61
CA GLN A 347 32.34 -13.43 22.07
C GLN A 347 31.86 -14.40 23.17
N ILE A 348 30.70 -14.16 23.78
CA ILE A 348 30.18 -14.98 24.89
C ILE A 348 29.85 -16.42 24.47
N PRO A 349 29.22 -16.69 23.30
CA PRO A 349 28.89 -18.05 22.88
C PRO A 349 30.11 -18.97 22.70
N SER A 350 31.28 -18.40 22.38
CA SER A 350 32.54 -19.13 22.17
C SER A 350 33.44 -19.18 23.41
N ALA A 351 33.08 -18.49 24.50
CA ALA A 351 33.87 -18.43 25.72
C ALA A 351 33.43 -19.48 26.77
N THR A 352 34.40 -20.08 27.46
CA THR A 352 34.17 -21.05 28.56
C THR A 352 34.93 -20.66 29.83
N GLY A 353 34.44 -21.11 30.99
CA GLY A 353 35.07 -20.83 32.29
C GLY A 353 35.09 -19.34 32.68
N SER A 354 36.15 -18.91 33.36
CA SER A 354 36.32 -17.53 33.88
C SER A 354 36.29 -16.44 32.80
N ARG A 355 36.64 -16.77 31.56
CA ARG A 355 36.57 -15.85 30.42
C ARG A 355 35.12 -15.49 30.09
N ARG A 356 34.19 -16.44 30.17
CA ARG A 356 32.77 -16.21 29.93
C ARG A 356 32.21 -15.25 30.98
N ASP A 357 32.49 -15.52 32.26
CA ASP A 357 32.04 -14.66 33.37
C ASP A 357 32.56 -13.22 33.23
N SER A 358 33.82 -13.06 32.83
CA SER A 358 34.43 -11.74 32.62
C SER A 358 33.78 -10.97 31.46
N LEU A 359 33.44 -11.65 30.36
CA LEU A 359 32.75 -11.06 29.22
C LEU A 359 31.29 -10.69 29.58
N SER A 360 30.60 -11.55 30.33
CA SER A 360 29.25 -11.26 30.83
C SER A 360 29.22 -10.01 31.71
N ILE A 361 30.18 -9.87 32.63
CA ILE A 361 30.31 -8.67 33.49
C ILE A 361 30.59 -7.43 32.64
N ALA A 362 31.46 -7.53 31.64
CA ALA A 362 31.79 -6.42 30.75
C ALA A 362 30.59 -6.00 29.88
N GLY A 363 29.79 -6.95 29.37
CA GLY A 363 28.55 -6.65 28.63
C GLY A 363 27.54 -5.90 29.49
N VAL A 364 27.30 -6.39 30.72
CA VAL A 364 26.42 -5.70 31.69
C VAL A 364 26.95 -4.29 32.01
N PHE A 365 28.26 -4.12 32.16
CA PHE A 365 28.86 -2.81 32.41
C PHE A 365 28.56 -1.81 31.28
N PHE A 366 28.69 -2.20 30.02
CA PHE A 366 28.40 -1.29 28.90
C PHE A 366 26.90 -0.97 28.79
N LEU A 367 26.01 -1.92 29.07
CA LEU A 367 24.58 -1.63 29.19
C LEU A 367 24.31 -0.56 30.27
N PHE A 368 24.96 -0.69 31.44
CA PHE A 368 24.85 0.30 32.52
C PHE A 368 25.41 1.66 32.11
N CYS A 369 26.52 1.70 31.37
CA CYS A 369 27.06 2.93 30.80
C CYS A 369 26.06 3.61 29.87
N VAL A 370 25.38 2.87 29.00
CA VAL A 370 24.35 3.43 28.11
C VAL A 370 23.26 4.12 28.93
N SER A 371 22.76 3.48 29.99
CA SER A 371 21.75 4.07 30.89
C SER A 371 22.23 5.36 31.56
N ALA A 372 23.45 5.36 32.09
CA ALA A 372 24.05 6.52 32.75
C ALA A 372 24.27 7.69 31.77
N ILE A 373 24.82 7.41 30.58
CA ILE A 373 25.10 8.42 29.57
C ILE A 373 23.80 9.00 29.01
N PHE A 374 22.82 8.14 28.71
CA PHE A 374 21.48 8.57 28.27
C PHE A 374 20.84 9.53 29.27
N SER A 375 20.93 9.19 30.55
CA SER A 375 20.37 9.98 31.66
C SER A 375 21.07 11.33 31.89
N CYS A 376 22.31 11.46 31.41
CA CYS A 376 23.05 12.74 31.38
C CYS A 376 22.97 13.46 30.03
N SER A 377 22.17 12.98 29.07
CA SER A 377 22.08 13.53 27.72
C SER A 377 20.63 13.51 27.20
N PHE A 378 20.28 12.56 26.32
CA PHE A 378 19.01 12.50 25.62
C PHE A 378 17.79 12.39 26.55
N GLY A 379 17.91 11.68 27.67
CA GLY A 379 16.80 11.42 28.59
C GLY A 379 16.06 12.70 29.01
N PRO A 380 16.66 13.59 29.82
CA PRO A 380 15.99 14.82 30.23
C PRO A 380 15.91 15.85 29.10
N ILE A 381 16.88 15.90 28.20
CA ILE A 381 16.93 16.96 27.18
C ILE A 381 15.85 16.78 26.12
N SER A 382 15.47 15.56 25.75
CA SER A 382 14.43 15.31 24.75
C SER A 382 13.10 15.98 25.12
N TRP A 383 12.65 15.83 26.37
CA TRP A 383 11.43 16.43 26.91
C TRP A 383 11.54 17.95 27.11
N VAL A 384 12.69 18.40 27.64
CA VAL A 384 12.95 19.84 27.86
C VAL A 384 13.01 20.59 26.53
N TYR A 385 13.73 20.04 25.55
CA TYR A 385 13.92 20.67 24.25
C TYR A 385 12.62 20.74 23.46
N ALA A 386 11.83 19.66 23.45
CA ALA A 386 10.56 19.59 22.74
C ALA A 386 9.51 20.58 23.29
N SER A 387 9.53 20.85 24.61
CA SER A 387 8.64 21.83 25.24
C SER A 387 9.14 23.28 25.13
N GLU A 388 10.46 23.50 25.00
CA GLU A 388 11.06 24.84 24.90
C GLU A 388 11.08 25.41 23.47
N ILE A 389 11.35 24.59 22.44
CA ILE A 389 11.59 25.08 21.08
C ILE A 389 10.31 25.58 20.38
N MET A 390 9.15 25.08 20.79
CA MET A 390 7.89 25.37 20.12
C MET A 390 7.38 26.79 20.44
N PRO A 391 6.99 27.58 19.41
CA PRO A 391 6.21 28.81 19.59
C PRO A 391 4.92 28.54 20.38
N LEU A 392 4.38 29.54 21.07
CA LEU A 392 3.24 29.33 21.97
C LEU A 392 1.98 28.87 21.22
N SER A 393 1.68 29.52 20.11
CA SER A 393 0.53 29.25 19.23
C SER A 393 0.44 27.82 18.70
N ILE A 394 1.55 27.10 18.64
CA ILE A 394 1.60 25.72 18.14
C ILE A 394 2.20 24.75 19.16
N ARG A 395 2.42 25.17 20.40
CA ARG A 395 3.16 24.38 21.38
C ARG A 395 2.50 23.04 21.65
N GLY A 396 1.19 23.04 21.94
CA GLY A 396 0.45 21.82 22.21
C GLY A 396 0.49 20.85 21.03
N ARG A 397 0.11 21.33 19.84
CA ARG A 397 0.03 20.54 18.60
C ARG A 397 1.41 20.08 18.09
N GLY A 398 2.40 20.95 18.17
CA GLY A 398 3.75 20.70 17.68
C GLY A 398 4.49 19.69 18.55
N SER A 399 4.36 19.81 19.87
CA SER A 399 4.88 18.80 20.80
C SER A 399 4.12 17.48 20.70
N ALA A 400 2.79 17.52 20.54
CA ALA A 400 1.98 16.32 20.28
C ALA A 400 2.41 15.58 19.01
N PHE A 401 2.68 16.30 17.92
CA PHE A 401 3.21 15.72 16.68
C PHE A 401 4.63 15.18 16.86
N ALA A 402 5.53 15.95 17.50
CA ALA A 402 6.90 15.52 17.73
C ALA A 402 6.98 14.25 18.59
N THR A 403 6.17 14.15 19.64
CA THR A 403 6.10 12.95 20.49
C THR A 403 5.37 11.82 19.79
N GLY A 404 4.19 12.07 19.18
CA GLY A 404 3.42 11.02 18.49
C GLY A 404 4.17 10.38 17.32
N ILE A 405 4.72 11.19 16.42
CA ILE A 405 5.39 10.72 15.21
C ILE A 405 6.87 10.44 15.46
N GLY A 406 7.56 11.31 16.20
CA GLY A 406 8.99 11.16 16.42
C GLY A 406 9.36 10.10 17.46
N ASN A 407 8.55 9.93 18.52
CA ASN A 407 8.86 9.00 19.61
C ASN A 407 8.19 7.63 19.43
N TRP A 408 6.94 7.59 18.97
CA TRP A 408 6.13 6.38 19.04
C TRP A 408 5.95 5.63 17.71
N LEU A 409 6.23 6.26 16.56
CA LEU A 409 6.01 5.68 15.22
C LEU A 409 7.27 5.01 14.58
N THR A 410 8.47 5.20 15.13
CA THR A 410 9.75 4.90 14.45
C THR A 410 10.19 3.41 14.39
N ALA A 411 9.28 2.46 14.17
CA ALA A 411 9.63 1.03 14.00
C ALA A 411 9.12 0.47 12.67
N LYS A 412 10.04 0.14 11.73
CA LYS A 412 9.77 -0.68 10.52
C LYS A 412 10.81 -1.82 10.44
N MET A 413 10.42 -2.95 9.83
CA MET A 413 11.17 -4.21 9.80
C MET A 413 11.73 -4.48 8.38
N LYS A 414 13.01 -4.86 8.26
CA LYS A 414 13.69 -5.33 7.01
C LYS A 414 14.42 -6.66 7.29
N PHE A 415 14.75 -7.49 6.30
CA PHE A 415 15.45 -8.77 6.55
C PHE A 415 16.95 -8.60 6.79
N ARG A 416 17.57 -7.59 6.16
CA ARG A 416 18.96 -7.22 6.40
C ARG A 416 19.09 -5.84 7.01
N ASP A 417 20.14 -5.66 7.80
CA ASP A 417 20.60 -4.34 8.25
C ASP A 417 21.89 -3.99 7.49
N GLY A 418 21.69 -3.40 6.32
CA GLY A 418 22.75 -3.12 5.36
C GLY A 418 23.41 -4.38 4.78
N MET A 419 24.65 -4.21 4.31
CA MET A 419 25.38 -5.29 3.63
C MET A 419 25.83 -6.40 4.59
N TRP A 420 26.24 -6.02 5.80
CA TRP A 420 27.03 -6.85 6.69
C TRP A 420 26.22 -7.64 7.71
N LEU A 421 25.03 -7.18 8.06
CA LEU A 421 24.21 -7.75 9.11
C LEU A 421 22.88 -8.28 8.55
N THR A 422 22.40 -9.36 9.14
CA THR A 422 20.99 -9.77 9.06
C THR A 422 20.24 -9.04 10.16
N ASN A 423 18.96 -8.76 9.97
CA ASN A 423 18.14 -8.25 11.06
C ASN A 423 18.05 -9.33 12.16
N ASP A 424 18.33 -8.93 13.40
CA ASP A 424 18.36 -9.79 14.59
C ASP A 424 17.05 -10.53 14.86
N ALA A 425 15.94 -10.07 14.28
CA ALA A 425 14.64 -10.74 14.35
C ALA A 425 14.56 -12.04 13.53
N PHE A 426 15.51 -12.29 12.63
CA PHE A 426 15.50 -13.45 11.73
C PHE A 426 16.74 -14.34 11.90
N SER A 427 16.52 -15.65 11.89
CA SER A 427 17.57 -16.64 11.66
C SER A 427 17.51 -17.04 10.19
N VAL A 428 18.60 -16.84 9.46
CA VAL A 428 18.65 -17.12 8.02
C VAL A 428 19.47 -18.38 7.78
N GLN A 429 18.85 -19.37 7.15
CA GLN A 429 19.49 -20.60 6.73
C GLN A 429 19.50 -20.69 5.22
N TYR A 430 20.59 -21.26 4.72
CA TYR A 430 21.10 -21.04 3.40
C TYR A 430 21.46 -22.39 2.82
N ALA A 431 21.05 -22.76 1.61
CA ALA A 431 21.59 -23.99 1.02
C ALA A 431 23.05 -23.75 0.58
N GLU A 432 23.97 -24.41 1.24
CA GLU A 432 25.40 -24.10 1.20
C GLU A 432 26.15 -24.90 0.12
N GLU A 433 25.61 -26.07 -0.25
CA GLU A 433 26.14 -26.90 -1.33
C GLU A 433 25.05 -27.77 -1.97
N VAL A 434 25.31 -28.32 -3.17
CA VAL A 434 24.48 -29.35 -3.80
C VAL A 434 25.02 -30.71 -3.41
N TYR A 435 24.34 -31.41 -2.51
CA TYR A 435 24.77 -32.72 -2.01
C TYR A 435 24.41 -33.87 -2.96
N SER A 436 23.25 -33.79 -3.61
CA SER A 436 22.85 -34.74 -4.64
C SER A 436 21.97 -34.11 -5.70
N VAL A 437 22.14 -34.57 -6.94
CA VAL A 437 21.28 -34.25 -8.08
C VAL A 437 20.57 -35.53 -8.50
N THR A 438 19.24 -35.51 -8.50
CA THR A 438 18.40 -36.64 -8.90
C THR A 438 17.59 -36.24 -10.13
N PRO A 439 17.88 -36.79 -11.32
CA PRO A 439 17.04 -36.59 -12.50
C PRO A 439 15.63 -37.12 -12.25
N ARG A 440 14.62 -36.43 -12.78
CA ARG A 440 13.24 -36.95 -12.80
C ARG A 440 13.11 -38.08 -13.83
N GLU A 441 12.23 -39.03 -13.53
CA GLU A 441 11.97 -40.19 -14.41
C GLU A 441 11.44 -39.78 -15.80
N ASP A 442 10.74 -38.66 -15.89
CA ASP A 442 10.21 -38.10 -17.14
C ASP A 442 11.26 -37.40 -18.02
N GLY A 443 12.50 -37.26 -17.53
CA GLY A 443 13.59 -36.59 -18.24
C GLY A 443 13.42 -35.08 -18.38
N LYS A 444 12.46 -34.45 -17.69
CA LYS A 444 12.10 -33.03 -17.86
C LYS A 444 12.57 -32.12 -16.72
N GLY A 445 13.27 -32.67 -15.73
CA GLY A 445 13.77 -31.87 -14.62
C GLY A 445 14.73 -32.61 -13.70
N VAL A 446 15.21 -31.90 -12.69
CA VAL A 446 16.09 -32.44 -11.65
C VAL A 446 15.64 -31.97 -10.27
N THR A 447 15.88 -32.80 -9.27
CA THR A 447 15.75 -32.44 -7.85
C THR A 447 17.13 -32.34 -7.24
N LEU A 448 17.40 -31.24 -6.56
CA LEU A 448 18.62 -30.99 -5.81
C LEU A 448 18.33 -31.15 -4.32
N LEU A 449 19.22 -31.85 -3.61
CA LEU A 449 19.25 -31.83 -2.15
C LEU A 449 20.40 -30.92 -1.72
N CYS A 450 20.06 -29.86 -0.99
CA CYS A 450 21.03 -28.82 -0.63
C CYS A 450 21.09 -28.63 0.90
N PRO A 451 22.11 -29.18 1.58
CA PRO A 451 22.36 -28.97 3.00
C PRO A 451 22.56 -27.50 3.37
N THR A 452 22.20 -27.13 4.60
CA THR A 452 22.40 -25.76 5.12
C THR A 452 23.78 -25.49 5.74
N LYS A 453 24.71 -26.44 5.53
CA LYS A 453 26.12 -26.36 5.87
C LYS A 453 26.90 -27.26 4.90
N LYS A 454 28.18 -26.98 4.71
CA LYS A 454 29.09 -27.85 3.95
C LYS A 454 29.30 -29.20 4.64
N ILE A 455 29.26 -30.29 3.87
CA ILE A 455 29.42 -31.67 4.36
C ILE A 455 30.86 -32.14 4.11
N PHE A 456 31.68 -32.22 5.16
CA PHE A 456 33.06 -32.70 5.06
C PHE A 456 33.20 -34.19 5.39
N SER A 457 32.26 -34.71 6.18
CA SER A 457 32.26 -36.10 6.64
C SER A 457 30.84 -36.66 6.67
N ARG A 458 30.72 -37.99 6.74
CA ARG A 458 29.42 -38.64 6.97
C ARG A 458 28.74 -38.21 8.27
N GLY A 459 29.50 -37.78 9.27
CA GLY A 459 28.93 -37.26 10.53
C GLY A 459 28.27 -35.89 10.35
N ASP A 460 28.58 -35.18 9.26
CA ASP A 460 27.98 -33.88 9.00
C ASP A 460 26.56 -33.98 8.46
N THR A 461 26.13 -35.12 7.91
CA THR A 461 24.82 -35.30 7.24
C THR A 461 23.63 -35.49 8.20
N LEU A 462 23.83 -35.31 9.50
CA LEU A 462 22.85 -35.45 10.57
C LEU A 462 22.71 -34.14 11.36
N ASN A 463 21.55 -33.94 12.01
CA ASN A 463 21.21 -32.75 12.82
C ASN A 463 21.36 -31.41 12.07
N LEU A 464 20.93 -31.36 10.80
CA LEU A 464 21.01 -30.16 9.96
C LEU A 464 19.73 -30.01 9.11
N ALA A 465 19.43 -28.79 8.67
CA ALA A 465 18.31 -28.53 7.75
C ALA A 465 18.74 -28.70 6.30
N THR A 466 17.89 -29.27 5.46
CA THR A 466 18.13 -29.36 4.01
C THR A 466 17.06 -28.59 3.25
N ILE A 467 17.47 -27.97 2.14
CA ILE A 467 16.59 -27.33 1.19
C ILE A 467 16.53 -28.23 -0.04
N SER A 468 15.32 -28.50 -0.52
CA SER A 468 15.10 -29.21 -1.78
C SER A 468 14.80 -28.19 -2.87
N VAL A 469 15.49 -28.28 -4.00
CA VAL A 469 15.27 -27.42 -5.17
C VAL A 469 14.86 -28.28 -6.35
N GLU A 470 13.70 -28.02 -6.92
CA GLU A 470 13.20 -28.69 -8.12
C GLU A 470 13.24 -27.74 -9.30
N ILE A 471 13.93 -28.15 -10.37
CA ILE A 471 14.02 -27.38 -11.61
C ILE A 471 13.38 -28.22 -12.71
N GLU A 472 12.40 -27.66 -13.41
CA GLU A 472 11.62 -28.36 -14.44
C GLU A 472 11.50 -27.50 -15.70
N ALA A 473 11.78 -28.10 -16.86
CA ALA A 473 11.45 -27.54 -18.17
C ALA A 473 9.94 -27.65 -18.40
N GLN A 474 9.25 -26.50 -18.52
CA GLN A 474 7.80 -26.45 -18.62
C GLN A 474 7.36 -26.52 -20.09
N PHE A 475 7.87 -25.62 -20.90
CA PHE A 475 7.74 -25.57 -22.37
C PHE A 475 8.85 -24.68 -22.92
N ASP A 476 8.93 -24.52 -24.25
CA ASP A 476 10.01 -23.76 -24.89
C ASP A 476 10.23 -22.36 -24.25
N GLY A 477 11.44 -22.14 -23.75
CA GLY A 477 11.86 -20.91 -23.07
C GLY A 477 11.25 -20.69 -21.68
N VAL A 478 10.64 -21.69 -21.05
CA VAL A 478 10.06 -21.57 -19.70
C VAL A 478 10.56 -22.69 -18.79
N ILE A 479 11.24 -22.29 -17.72
CA ILE A 479 11.71 -23.19 -16.65
C ILE A 479 11.07 -22.76 -15.34
N SER A 480 10.56 -23.71 -14.57
CA SER A 480 10.15 -23.45 -13.18
C SER A 480 11.23 -23.86 -12.20
N CYS A 481 11.39 -23.10 -11.13
CA CYS A 481 12.18 -23.45 -9.97
C CYS A 481 11.26 -23.45 -8.75
N GLU A 482 11.23 -24.56 -8.01
CA GLU A 482 10.52 -24.68 -6.73
C GLU A 482 11.53 -24.99 -5.63
N VAL A 483 11.55 -24.15 -4.59
CA VAL A 483 12.36 -24.36 -3.40
C VAL A 483 11.44 -24.79 -2.26
N SER A 484 11.82 -25.85 -1.55
CA SER A 484 11.06 -26.41 -0.42
C SER A 484 11.98 -26.68 0.77
N HIS A 485 11.54 -26.29 1.97
CA HIS A 485 12.17 -26.70 3.23
C HIS A 485 11.44 -27.93 3.80
N PHE A 486 10.34 -27.73 4.53
CA PHE A 486 9.53 -28.84 5.03
C PHE A 486 8.43 -29.24 4.04
N ARG A 487 8.67 -30.31 3.27
CA ARG A 487 7.66 -30.89 2.37
C ARG A 487 6.42 -31.47 3.09
N GLY A 488 6.51 -31.77 4.39
CA GLY A 488 5.36 -32.21 5.19
C GLY A 488 4.35 -31.11 5.53
N ALA A 489 4.66 -29.83 5.25
CA ALA A 489 3.71 -28.74 5.44
C ALA A 489 2.49 -28.92 4.53
N ARG A 490 1.30 -28.66 5.10
CA ARG A 490 0.04 -28.78 4.35
C ARG A 490 0.02 -27.72 3.24
N ARG A 491 -0.30 -28.14 2.01
CA ARG A 491 -0.52 -27.25 0.86
C ARG A 491 -2.01 -26.94 0.77
N LEU A 492 -2.43 -25.85 1.39
CA LEU A 492 -3.79 -25.32 1.23
C LEU A 492 -3.84 -24.45 -0.03
N GLY A 493 -4.96 -24.51 -0.74
CA GLY A 493 -5.22 -23.68 -1.91
C GLY A 493 -5.81 -22.32 -1.50
N PRO A 494 -6.38 -21.55 -2.44
CA PRO A 494 -6.34 -21.79 -3.88
C PRO A 494 -4.92 -21.64 -4.45
N ASP A 495 -4.66 -22.34 -5.54
CA ASP A 495 -3.50 -22.14 -6.41
C ASP A 495 -3.98 -21.41 -7.68
N PHE A 496 -3.07 -20.73 -8.40
CA PHE A 496 -3.42 -20.18 -9.70
C PHE A 496 -3.81 -21.29 -10.68
N GLU A 497 -4.82 -21.04 -11.50
CA GLU A 497 -5.19 -21.93 -12.60
C GLU A 497 -4.23 -21.74 -13.78
N LEU A 498 -3.19 -22.58 -13.84
CA LEU A 498 -2.17 -22.51 -14.88
C LEU A 498 -2.51 -23.41 -16.07
N PHE A 499 -2.09 -22.97 -17.25
CA PHE A 499 -2.31 -23.64 -18.55
C PHE A 499 -3.78 -23.95 -18.86
N PRO A 500 -4.71 -22.97 -18.77
CA PRO A 500 -6.12 -23.22 -19.07
C PRO A 500 -6.37 -23.64 -20.52
N GLY A 501 -5.46 -23.32 -21.45
CA GLY A 501 -5.48 -23.78 -22.84
C GLY A 501 -4.73 -25.09 -23.11
N GLY A 502 -4.22 -25.76 -22.06
CA GLY A 502 -3.33 -26.90 -22.15
C GLY A 502 -1.84 -26.52 -22.11
N LYS A 503 -1.03 -27.35 -21.45
CA LYS A 503 0.44 -27.18 -21.37
C LYS A 503 1.08 -27.60 -22.69
N PRO A 504 1.88 -26.75 -23.35
CA PRO A 504 2.58 -27.13 -24.57
C PRO A 504 3.58 -28.28 -24.33
N GLU A 505 3.89 -29.05 -25.37
CA GLU A 505 4.95 -30.05 -25.29
C GLU A 505 6.33 -29.38 -25.17
N VAL A 506 7.27 -30.13 -24.58
CA VAL A 506 8.65 -29.68 -24.36
C VAL A 506 9.61 -30.78 -24.75
N ASP A 507 10.55 -30.46 -25.64
CA ASP A 507 11.73 -31.28 -25.91
C ASP A 507 12.83 -30.85 -24.93
N ALA A 508 12.74 -31.35 -23.69
CA ALA A 508 13.67 -31.02 -22.63
C ALA A 508 14.94 -31.87 -22.76
N LYS A 509 16.10 -31.24 -22.58
CA LYS A 509 17.39 -31.94 -22.51
C LYS A 509 18.00 -31.79 -21.12
N VAL A 510 18.30 -32.90 -20.48
CA VAL A 510 19.03 -32.93 -19.21
C VAL A 510 20.38 -33.59 -19.45
N GLY A 511 21.46 -32.85 -19.27
CA GLY A 511 22.82 -33.30 -19.52
C GLY A 511 23.76 -32.93 -18.38
N LYS A 512 24.76 -33.77 -18.14
CA LYS A 512 25.87 -33.46 -17.22
C LYS A 512 27.10 -33.06 -18.04
N GLY A 513 27.57 -31.83 -17.86
CA GLY A 513 28.76 -31.29 -18.51
C GLY A 513 29.84 -30.87 -17.50
N GLU A 514 30.92 -30.26 -17.97
CA GLU A 514 32.03 -29.78 -17.11
C GLU A 514 31.59 -28.71 -16.10
N ALA A 515 30.62 -27.87 -16.48
CA ALA A 515 30.09 -26.81 -15.61
C ALA A 515 29.06 -27.32 -14.58
N GLY A 516 28.46 -28.49 -14.75
CA GLY A 516 27.40 -28.99 -13.87
C GLY A 516 26.28 -29.78 -14.58
N THR A 517 25.12 -29.88 -13.93
CA THR A 517 23.92 -30.47 -14.55
C THR A 517 23.07 -29.37 -15.19
N THR A 518 22.85 -29.46 -16.50
CA THR A 518 22.10 -28.46 -17.27
C THR A 518 20.75 -29.03 -17.68
N ILE A 519 19.69 -28.24 -17.49
CA ILE A 519 18.36 -28.46 -18.05
C ILE A 519 18.13 -27.42 -19.14
N GLU A 520 17.73 -27.86 -20.34
CA GLU A 520 17.41 -27.00 -21.46
C GLU A 520 15.91 -27.09 -21.79
N ALA A 521 15.27 -25.94 -21.98
CA ALA A 521 13.93 -25.76 -22.50
C ALA A 521 14.03 -24.83 -23.72
N GLY A 522 14.43 -25.41 -24.86
CA GLY A 522 14.75 -24.68 -26.09
C GLY A 522 15.79 -23.58 -25.88
N GLY A 523 15.40 -22.30 -26.02
CA GLY A 523 16.32 -21.16 -25.91
C GLY A 523 16.79 -20.82 -24.48
N LEU A 524 16.19 -21.41 -23.44
CA LEU A 524 16.51 -21.16 -22.04
C LEU A 524 17.17 -22.40 -21.43
N SER A 525 18.26 -22.21 -20.67
CA SER A 525 18.90 -23.28 -19.91
C SER A 525 19.12 -22.87 -18.45
N ALA A 526 19.09 -23.86 -17.56
CA ALA A 526 19.44 -23.73 -16.16
C ALA A 526 20.55 -24.73 -15.84
N THR A 527 21.74 -24.22 -15.50
CA THR A 527 22.89 -25.04 -15.11
C THR A 527 23.08 -25.00 -13.60
N VAL A 528 23.06 -26.16 -12.98
CA VAL A 528 23.38 -26.37 -11.56
C VAL A 528 24.85 -26.77 -11.48
N GLU A 529 25.70 -25.82 -11.08
CA GLU A 529 27.14 -26.07 -10.94
C GLU A 529 27.47 -26.96 -9.73
N ASP A 530 28.60 -27.69 -9.81
CA ASP A 530 29.22 -28.31 -8.64
C ASP A 530 29.91 -27.23 -7.80
N ILE A 531 29.24 -26.81 -6.73
CA ILE A 531 29.68 -25.72 -5.85
C ILE A 531 30.49 -26.20 -4.65
N SER A 532 30.86 -27.48 -4.59
CA SER A 532 31.59 -28.07 -3.46
C SER A 532 32.93 -27.39 -3.14
N ASP A 533 33.54 -26.69 -4.10
CA ASP A 533 34.81 -25.95 -3.91
C ASP A 533 34.67 -24.42 -3.70
N ARG A 534 33.44 -23.89 -3.61
CA ARG A 534 33.19 -22.44 -3.44
C ARG A 534 32.61 -22.11 -2.04
N LYS A 535 32.66 -20.84 -1.61
CA LYS A 535 32.17 -20.35 -0.28
C LYS A 535 30.90 -19.50 -0.45
N HIS A 536 29.75 -19.89 0.11
CA HIS A 536 28.45 -19.20 -0.12
C HIS A 536 27.51 -19.14 1.11
N TYR A 537 26.33 -18.52 0.94
CA TYR A 537 25.19 -18.21 1.86
C TYR A 537 23.91 -18.03 0.95
N MET A 538 22.63 -18.28 1.34
CA MET A 538 21.41 -18.35 0.46
C MET A 538 19.97 -18.04 1.01
N PHE A 539 19.43 -16.84 0.79
CA PHE A 539 18.02 -16.62 0.39
C PHE A 539 18.03 -16.44 -1.15
N THR A 540 16.89 -16.38 -1.86
CA THR A 540 16.92 -16.12 -3.33
C THR A 540 16.86 -14.63 -3.65
N GLN A 541 17.89 -14.12 -4.35
CA GLN A 541 17.87 -12.81 -5.01
C GLN A 541 18.27 -12.99 -6.46
N THR A 542 17.49 -12.41 -7.37
CA THR A 542 17.89 -12.29 -8.77
C THR A 542 18.90 -11.15 -8.89
N ASP A 543 20.03 -11.40 -9.55
CA ASP A 543 21.00 -10.36 -9.91
C ASP A 543 20.36 -9.35 -10.87
N LEU A 544 20.56 -8.06 -10.60
CA LEU A 544 20.21 -6.99 -11.54
C LEU A 544 21.48 -6.56 -12.27
N ALA A 545 21.48 -6.70 -13.60
CA ALA A 545 22.58 -6.26 -14.44
C ALA A 545 22.68 -4.73 -14.49
N VAL A 546 23.85 -4.22 -14.91
CA VAL A 546 24.06 -2.78 -15.10
C VAL A 546 23.04 -2.24 -16.12
N GLY A 547 22.28 -1.21 -15.74
CA GLY A 547 21.28 -0.58 -16.59
C GLY A 547 20.01 -1.40 -16.82
N GLU A 548 19.84 -2.53 -16.13
CA GLU A 548 18.59 -3.30 -16.16
C GLU A 548 17.46 -2.55 -15.44
N THR A 549 16.27 -2.59 -16.04
CA THR A 549 15.05 -1.97 -15.51
C THR A 549 13.98 -3.03 -15.33
N ILE A 550 13.14 -2.86 -14.32
CA ILE A 550 12.11 -3.83 -13.93
C ILE A 550 10.74 -3.17 -14.01
N HIS A 551 9.78 -3.85 -14.63
CA HIS A 551 8.44 -3.34 -14.91
C HIS A 551 7.35 -4.40 -14.66
N GLY A 552 6.08 -3.99 -14.63
CA GLY A 552 4.94 -4.87 -14.37
C GLY A 552 4.49 -4.84 -12.90
N LEU A 553 4.25 -6.02 -12.32
CA LEU A 553 3.70 -6.25 -10.97
C LEU A 553 2.22 -5.88 -10.80
N GLY A 554 1.48 -5.87 -11.91
CA GLY A 554 0.07 -5.48 -11.98
C GLY A 554 -0.12 -3.99 -12.28
N GLU A 555 -1.27 -3.45 -11.91
CA GLU A 555 -1.62 -2.04 -12.14
C GLU A 555 -0.98 -1.17 -11.06
N ARG A 556 0.10 -0.45 -11.40
CA ARG A 556 0.87 0.35 -10.45
C ARG A 556 0.92 1.81 -10.91
N PHE A 557 0.66 2.72 -9.98
CA PHE A 557 0.52 4.15 -10.27
C PHE A 557 1.75 4.99 -9.93
N GLY A 558 2.63 4.46 -9.06
CA GLY A 558 3.93 5.06 -8.74
C GLY A 558 4.91 5.07 -9.91
N ALA A 559 6.20 5.28 -9.63
CA ALA A 559 7.21 5.38 -10.69
C ALA A 559 7.25 4.13 -11.60
N TRP A 560 7.42 4.37 -12.90
CA TRP A 560 7.35 3.36 -13.96
C TRP A 560 8.35 2.22 -13.79
N ASN A 561 9.64 2.56 -13.62
CA ASN A 561 10.70 1.62 -13.31
C ASN A 561 10.67 1.26 -11.82
N LYS A 562 10.60 -0.03 -11.50
CA LYS A 562 10.46 -0.55 -10.13
C LYS A 562 11.78 -0.63 -9.36
N ILE A 563 12.92 -0.37 -10.00
CA ILE A 563 14.22 -0.27 -9.32
C ILE A 563 14.16 0.82 -8.22
N GLY A 564 14.61 0.46 -7.02
CA GLY A 564 14.58 1.28 -5.82
C GLY A 564 13.29 1.20 -5.01
N GLN A 565 12.32 0.37 -5.41
CA GLN A 565 11.00 0.27 -4.76
C GLN A 565 10.87 -1.04 -3.96
N ASN A 566 10.26 -0.94 -2.78
CA ASN A 566 9.60 -2.06 -2.12
C ASN A 566 8.17 -2.17 -2.68
N VAL A 567 7.75 -3.38 -3.05
CA VAL A 567 6.46 -3.63 -3.66
C VAL A 567 5.78 -4.83 -2.99
N GLU A 568 4.67 -4.58 -2.32
CA GLU A 568 3.78 -5.64 -1.84
C GLU A 568 2.80 -6.05 -2.96
N VAL A 569 2.64 -7.35 -3.17
CA VAL A 569 1.65 -7.96 -4.08
C VAL A 569 0.45 -8.37 -3.22
N TRP A 570 -0.46 -7.42 -3.00
CA TRP A 570 -1.62 -7.57 -2.13
C TRP A 570 -2.75 -6.63 -2.56
N ASN A 571 -3.91 -7.16 -2.88
CA ASN A 571 -5.03 -6.37 -3.39
C ASN A 571 -5.57 -5.42 -2.32
N GLU A 572 -5.52 -4.13 -2.61
CA GLU A 572 -5.96 -3.10 -1.70
C GLU A 572 -6.77 -2.04 -2.43
N ASP A 573 -7.81 -1.56 -1.75
CA ASP A 573 -8.60 -0.42 -2.19
C ASP A 573 -7.97 0.86 -1.61
N GLY A 574 -7.08 1.47 -2.39
CA GLY A 574 -6.18 2.54 -1.97
C GLY A 574 -6.17 3.77 -2.88
N GLY A 575 -7.13 3.90 -3.79
CA GLY A 575 -7.11 4.93 -4.84
C GLY A 575 -6.07 4.64 -5.93
N THR A 576 -5.88 5.59 -6.84
CA THR A 576 -4.79 5.53 -7.84
C THR A 576 -3.53 6.31 -7.44
N SER A 577 -3.50 6.90 -6.24
CA SER A 577 -2.46 7.87 -5.86
C SER A 577 -1.56 7.40 -4.71
N SER A 578 -1.47 6.08 -4.51
CA SER A 578 -0.62 5.43 -3.49
C SER A 578 0.21 4.28 -4.06
N GLU A 579 1.03 3.63 -3.23
CA GLU A 579 1.77 2.41 -3.57
C GLU A 579 0.88 1.16 -3.69
N GLN A 580 -0.34 1.25 -3.16
CA GLN A 580 -1.34 0.18 -3.19
C GLN A 580 -1.90 -0.01 -4.60
N ALA A 581 -2.51 -1.17 -4.83
CA ALA A 581 -3.10 -1.51 -6.12
C ALA A 581 -4.32 -2.41 -5.95
N TYR A 582 -5.33 -2.21 -6.79
CA TYR A 582 -6.49 -3.10 -6.87
C TYR A 582 -6.16 -4.42 -7.59
N LYS A 583 -5.18 -4.38 -8.50
CA LYS A 583 -4.83 -5.47 -9.42
C LYS A 583 -3.37 -5.85 -9.25
N ASN A 584 -3.08 -6.74 -8.30
CA ASN A 584 -1.73 -7.21 -8.05
C ASN A 584 -1.46 -8.49 -8.84
N VAL A 585 -0.43 -8.45 -9.69
CA VAL A 585 0.00 -9.61 -10.48
C VAL A 585 1.44 -9.92 -10.12
N SER A 586 1.72 -11.17 -9.72
CA SER A 586 3.04 -11.64 -9.31
C SER A 586 3.99 -11.90 -10.49
N PHE A 587 3.92 -11.07 -11.54
CA PHE A 587 4.76 -11.13 -12.73
C PHE A 587 5.50 -9.82 -12.94
N TRP A 588 6.80 -9.89 -13.17
CA TRP A 588 7.61 -8.75 -13.57
C TRP A 588 8.43 -9.07 -14.82
N LEU A 589 8.69 -8.02 -15.60
CA LEU A 589 9.42 -8.05 -16.86
C LEU A 589 10.72 -7.24 -16.73
N SER A 590 11.82 -7.83 -17.18
CA SER A 590 13.12 -7.17 -17.29
C SER A 590 13.34 -6.61 -18.69
N SER A 591 14.01 -5.46 -18.77
CA SER A 591 14.52 -4.91 -20.04
C SER A 591 15.59 -5.76 -20.73
N ARG A 592 16.03 -6.86 -20.09
CA ARG A 592 16.96 -7.85 -20.66
C ARG A 592 16.26 -9.02 -21.37
N GLY A 593 14.97 -8.92 -21.65
CA GLY A 593 14.26 -9.93 -22.46
C GLY A 593 13.83 -11.19 -21.70
N TYR A 594 13.62 -11.08 -20.39
CA TYR A 594 13.06 -12.18 -19.60
C TYR A 594 12.05 -11.64 -18.58
N GLY A 595 11.15 -12.52 -18.14
CA GLY A 595 10.20 -12.23 -17.07
C GLY A 595 10.19 -13.33 -16.03
N VAL A 596 9.70 -13.01 -14.84
CA VAL A 596 9.55 -13.97 -13.76
C VAL A 596 8.14 -13.89 -13.20
N PHE A 597 7.47 -15.04 -13.12
CA PHE A 597 6.17 -15.20 -12.49
C PHE A 597 6.32 -16.01 -11.19
N VAL A 598 5.92 -15.44 -10.06
CA VAL A 598 5.92 -16.12 -8.77
C VAL A 598 4.56 -16.80 -8.56
N ASP A 599 4.57 -18.13 -8.46
CA ASP A 599 3.37 -18.97 -8.45
C ASP A 599 2.82 -19.13 -7.03
N THR A 600 2.28 -18.04 -6.51
CA THR A 600 1.47 -18.05 -5.29
C THR A 600 0.46 -16.90 -5.29
N PRO A 601 -0.82 -17.14 -4.97
CA PRO A 601 -1.79 -16.08 -4.73
C PRO A 601 -1.60 -15.35 -3.39
N ASP A 602 -0.76 -15.88 -2.49
CA ASP A 602 -0.50 -15.29 -1.18
C ASP A 602 0.19 -13.92 -1.28
N LYS A 603 0.34 -13.25 -0.13
CA LYS A 603 1.11 -12.01 -0.02
C LYS A 603 2.57 -12.25 -0.42
N ILE A 604 3.06 -11.43 -1.34
CA ILE A 604 4.47 -11.41 -1.75
C ILE A 604 5.03 -10.03 -1.42
N ASP A 605 6.21 -10.01 -0.80
CA ASP A 605 6.99 -8.79 -0.58
C ASP A 605 8.23 -8.80 -1.47
N LEU A 606 8.38 -7.77 -2.30
CA LEU A 606 9.45 -7.62 -3.28
C LEU A 606 10.31 -6.41 -2.94
N GLU A 607 11.60 -6.63 -2.68
CA GLU A 607 12.59 -5.56 -2.56
C GLU A 607 13.39 -5.48 -3.86
N ILE A 608 13.07 -4.50 -4.70
CA ILE A 608 13.59 -4.38 -6.07
C ILE A 608 14.68 -3.32 -6.07
N GLY A 609 15.92 -3.70 -5.78
CA GLY A 609 17.01 -2.73 -5.62
C GLY A 609 16.89 -1.83 -4.38
N SER A 610 15.94 -2.10 -3.48
CA SER A 610 15.60 -1.26 -2.32
C SER A 610 16.17 -1.75 -0.98
N GLU A 611 16.51 -3.05 -0.88
CA GLU A 611 17.32 -3.60 0.21
C GLU A 611 18.79 -3.73 -0.22
N ARG A 612 19.03 -4.36 -1.37
CA ARG A 612 20.34 -4.44 -2.02
C ARG A 612 20.22 -3.87 -3.43
N CYS A 613 20.96 -2.79 -3.71
CA CYS A 613 20.78 -2.00 -4.93
C CYS A 613 20.95 -2.77 -6.25
N SER A 614 21.65 -3.92 -6.23
CA SER A 614 21.90 -4.76 -7.41
C SER A 614 21.11 -6.07 -7.40
N ARG A 615 20.03 -6.15 -6.61
CA ARG A 615 19.28 -7.40 -6.39
C ARG A 615 17.78 -7.16 -6.36
N LEU A 616 17.03 -8.12 -6.89
CA LEU A 616 15.59 -8.25 -6.70
C LEU A 616 15.34 -9.42 -5.76
N GLN A 617 14.76 -9.15 -4.59
CA GLN A 617 14.43 -10.13 -3.57
C GLN A 617 12.92 -10.40 -3.56
N THR A 618 12.55 -11.67 -3.48
CA THR A 618 11.15 -12.11 -3.35
C THR A 618 10.97 -12.83 -2.02
N THR A 619 9.98 -12.41 -1.24
CA THR A 619 9.65 -13.01 0.06
C THR A 619 8.20 -13.44 0.11
N VAL A 620 7.96 -14.65 0.61
CA VAL A 620 6.63 -15.22 0.88
C VAL A 620 6.70 -15.91 2.23
N GLU A 621 5.66 -15.76 3.05
CA GLU A 621 5.51 -16.53 4.28
C GLU A 621 5.09 -17.98 3.93
N GLY A 622 6.02 -18.92 3.96
CA GLY A 622 5.71 -20.30 3.59
C GLY A 622 6.90 -21.25 3.71
N GLN A 623 6.62 -22.55 3.51
CA GLN A 623 7.64 -23.60 3.46
C GLN A 623 8.11 -23.91 2.04
N ARG A 624 7.50 -23.28 1.04
CA ARG A 624 7.77 -23.47 -0.38
C ARG A 624 7.66 -22.15 -1.13
N LEU A 625 8.47 -21.98 -2.16
CA LEU A 625 8.41 -20.87 -3.09
C LEU A 625 8.66 -21.40 -4.50
N LYS A 626 7.73 -21.14 -5.41
CA LYS A 626 7.83 -21.54 -6.82
C LYS A 626 7.77 -20.32 -7.73
N TRP A 627 8.64 -20.29 -8.72
CA TRP A 627 8.60 -19.27 -9.77
C TRP A 627 8.94 -19.87 -11.13
N TYR A 628 8.46 -19.19 -12.17
CA TYR A 628 8.69 -19.49 -13.57
C TYR A 628 9.59 -18.41 -14.15
N ILE A 629 10.72 -18.81 -14.72
CA ILE A 629 11.59 -17.96 -15.52
C ILE A 629 11.14 -18.11 -16.96
N ILE A 630 10.78 -16.99 -17.58
CA ILE A 630 10.18 -16.94 -18.90
C ILE A 630 11.11 -16.13 -19.81
N TYR A 631 11.72 -16.80 -20.78
CA TYR A 631 12.60 -16.19 -21.75
C TYR A 631 11.96 -16.15 -23.14
N GLY A 632 12.13 -15.00 -23.79
CA GLY A 632 11.95 -14.83 -25.21
C GLY A 632 12.96 -13.79 -25.71
N PRO A 633 13.48 -13.90 -26.94
CA PRO A 633 14.35 -12.88 -27.52
C PRO A 633 13.74 -11.46 -27.52
N THR A 634 12.43 -11.32 -27.35
CA THR A 634 11.74 -10.02 -27.23
C THR A 634 10.77 -10.01 -26.04
N PRO A 635 10.49 -8.84 -25.43
CA PRO A 635 9.52 -8.75 -24.33
C PRO A 635 8.10 -9.15 -24.74
N LYS A 636 7.72 -8.98 -26.02
CA LYS A 636 6.44 -9.48 -26.55
C LYS A 636 6.34 -11.00 -26.48
N GLU A 637 7.43 -11.70 -26.78
CA GLU A 637 7.47 -13.16 -26.68
C GLU A 637 7.40 -13.62 -25.22
N VAL A 638 8.05 -12.90 -24.30
CA VAL A 638 7.90 -13.15 -22.85
C VAL A 638 6.43 -13.02 -22.43
N LEU A 639 5.74 -11.95 -22.82
CA LEU A 639 4.30 -11.77 -22.54
C LEU A 639 3.43 -12.86 -23.19
N THR A 640 3.78 -13.27 -24.40
CA THR A 640 3.07 -14.35 -25.10
C THR A 640 3.16 -15.66 -24.32
N LYS A 641 4.37 -16.03 -23.89
CA LYS A 641 4.60 -17.22 -23.07
C LYS A 641 3.94 -17.10 -21.69
N TYR A 642 3.96 -15.92 -21.07
CA TYR A 642 3.24 -15.65 -19.82
C TYR A 642 1.71 -15.84 -19.98
N SER A 643 1.13 -15.40 -21.10
CA SER A 643 -0.29 -15.59 -21.39
C SER A 643 -0.66 -17.05 -21.66
N ILE A 644 0.26 -17.87 -22.21
CA ILE A 644 0.05 -19.32 -22.33
C ILE A 644 -0.01 -19.95 -20.95
N LEU A 645 0.88 -19.52 -20.04
CA LEU A 645 0.96 -20.02 -18.68
C LEU A 645 -0.27 -19.66 -17.83
N THR A 646 -0.76 -18.42 -17.91
CA THR A 646 -1.81 -17.90 -17.00
C THR A 646 -3.18 -17.73 -17.65
N GLY A 647 -3.28 -17.89 -18.97
CA GLY A 647 -4.49 -17.71 -19.77
C GLY A 647 -4.43 -16.50 -20.69
N LYS A 648 -4.88 -16.68 -21.93
CA LYS A 648 -4.97 -15.59 -22.90
C LYS A 648 -6.08 -14.61 -22.51
N PRO A 649 -5.94 -13.32 -22.86
CA PRO A 649 -7.02 -12.36 -22.64
C PRO A 649 -8.34 -12.81 -23.25
N GLY A 650 -9.47 -12.44 -22.62
CA GLY A 650 -10.79 -12.66 -23.24
C GLY A 650 -10.99 -11.74 -24.46
N LYS A 651 -12.01 -12.03 -25.28
CA LYS A 651 -12.39 -11.23 -26.46
C LYS A 651 -13.53 -10.26 -26.12
N PRO A 652 -13.28 -8.95 -25.94
CA PRO A 652 -14.36 -7.99 -25.77
C PRO A 652 -15.20 -7.87 -27.05
N THR A 653 -16.48 -7.61 -26.91
CA THR A 653 -17.38 -7.36 -28.05
C THR A 653 -17.19 -5.96 -28.64
N ALA A 654 -17.38 -5.78 -29.96
CA ALA A 654 -17.06 -4.53 -30.65
C ALA A 654 -17.79 -3.30 -30.10
N TRP A 655 -19.04 -3.45 -29.63
CA TRP A 655 -19.78 -2.33 -29.04
C TRP A 655 -19.14 -1.84 -27.74
N SER A 656 -18.41 -2.69 -27.02
CA SER A 656 -17.80 -2.28 -25.74
C SER A 656 -16.71 -1.21 -25.91
N TYR A 657 -16.13 -1.06 -27.11
CA TYR A 657 -15.13 -0.04 -27.43
C TYR A 657 -15.72 1.38 -27.54
N GLY A 658 -17.05 1.51 -27.61
CA GLY A 658 -17.74 2.79 -27.72
C GLY A 658 -17.69 3.64 -26.46
N LEU A 659 -18.41 4.76 -26.47
CA LEU A 659 -18.51 5.65 -25.32
C LEU A 659 -19.44 5.07 -24.26
N TRP A 660 -18.91 4.90 -23.05
CA TRP A 660 -19.68 4.61 -21.84
C TRP A 660 -19.96 5.92 -21.09
N LEU A 661 -21.23 6.18 -20.79
CA LEU A 661 -21.64 7.29 -19.94
C LEU A 661 -22.29 6.72 -18.68
N SER A 662 -21.99 7.29 -17.51
CA SER A 662 -22.63 6.86 -16.28
C SER A 662 -23.43 7.94 -15.58
N THR A 663 -24.22 7.51 -14.60
CA THR A 663 -24.92 8.35 -13.63
C THR A 663 -23.98 9.16 -12.73
N SER A 664 -22.66 8.92 -12.75
CA SER A 664 -21.74 9.19 -11.62
C SER A 664 -22.12 8.42 -10.34
N PHE A 665 -21.34 8.58 -9.26
CA PHE A 665 -21.50 7.80 -8.03
C PHE A 665 -22.54 8.37 -7.07
N THR A 666 -22.25 9.51 -6.41
CA THR A 666 -23.07 10.08 -5.31
C THR A 666 -23.98 11.23 -5.77
N THR A 667 -24.17 11.37 -7.07
CA THR A 667 -25.16 12.27 -7.65
C THR A 667 -26.57 11.73 -7.43
N ASN A 668 -27.59 12.57 -7.62
CA ASN A 668 -28.97 12.10 -7.62
C ASN A 668 -29.34 11.60 -9.02
N TYR A 669 -29.91 10.41 -9.18
CA TYR A 669 -30.37 9.97 -10.50
C TYR A 669 -31.65 9.17 -10.40
N ASP A 670 -32.54 9.48 -11.32
CA ASP A 670 -33.83 8.84 -11.55
C ASP A 670 -34.01 8.65 -13.07
N GLU A 671 -35.15 8.08 -13.48
CA GLU A 671 -35.44 7.87 -14.89
C GLU A 671 -35.38 9.16 -15.73
N LYS A 672 -35.82 10.29 -15.18
CA LYS A 672 -35.85 11.58 -15.90
C LYS A 672 -34.44 12.10 -16.14
N THR A 673 -33.59 12.04 -15.12
CA THR A 673 -32.19 12.49 -15.18
C THR A 673 -31.41 11.69 -16.21
N VAL A 674 -31.55 10.36 -16.18
CA VAL A 674 -30.91 9.47 -17.15
C VAL A 674 -31.37 9.78 -18.56
N THR A 675 -32.70 9.81 -18.78
CA THR A 675 -33.29 10.10 -20.10
C THR A 675 -32.82 11.46 -20.63
N HIS A 676 -32.82 12.50 -19.78
CA HIS A 676 -32.37 13.83 -20.16
C HIS A 676 -30.92 13.84 -20.66
N PHE A 677 -30.00 13.16 -19.98
CA PHE A 677 -28.59 13.14 -20.41
C PHE A 677 -28.38 12.41 -21.72
N VAL A 678 -28.96 11.22 -21.90
CA VAL A 678 -28.78 10.47 -23.16
C VAL A 678 -29.48 11.14 -24.34
N GLU A 679 -30.66 11.76 -24.14
CA GLU A 679 -31.28 12.58 -25.18
C GLU A 679 -30.44 13.81 -25.53
N THR A 680 -29.81 14.45 -24.54
CA THR A 680 -28.99 15.64 -24.77
C THR A 680 -27.68 15.29 -25.48
N MET A 681 -27.05 14.16 -25.12
CA MET A 681 -25.91 13.61 -25.86
C MET A 681 -26.29 13.33 -27.32
N HIS A 682 -27.44 12.69 -27.55
CA HIS A 682 -27.96 12.41 -28.88
C HIS A 682 -28.24 13.69 -29.68
N LYS A 683 -28.91 14.70 -29.08
CA LYS A 683 -29.15 16.02 -29.70
C LYS A 683 -27.87 16.80 -30.02
N LYS A 684 -26.78 16.50 -29.31
CA LYS A 684 -25.45 17.07 -29.55
C LYS A 684 -24.59 16.18 -30.47
N ASP A 685 -25.16 15.18 -31.14
CA ASP A 685 -24.48 14.25 -32.07
C ASP A 685 -23.34 13.46 -31.42
N ILE A 686 -23.49 13.10 -30.15
CA ILE A 686 -22.52 12.29 -29.41
C ILE A 686 -23.14 10.92 -29.10
N PRO A 687 -22.84 9.87 -29.90
CA PRO A 687 -23.39 8.55 -29.66
C PRO A 687 -22.87 7.97 -28.33
N VAL A 688 -23.80 7.63 -27.45
CA VAL A 688 -23.53 6.87 -26.24
C VAL A 688 -23.82 5.40 -26.54
N GLU A 689 -22.79 4.58 -26.51
CA GLU A 689 -22.93 3.16 -26.82
C GLU A 689 -23.49 2.40 -25.62
N VAL A 690 -22.97 2.73 -24.42
CA VAL A 690 -23.35 2.08 -23.16
C VAL A 690 -23.72 3.12 -22.11
N PHE A 691 -24.88 2.95 -21.48
CA PHE A 691 -25.21 3.70 -20.25
C PHE A 691 -24.97 2.84 -19.01
N HIS A 692 -24.28 3.38 -18.02
CA HIS A 692 -23.96 2.71 -16.77
C HIS A 692 -24.71 3.32 -15.58
N PHE A 693 -25.46 2.49 -14.86
CA PHE A 693 -26.07 2.83 -13.58
C PHE A 693 -25.12 2.44 -12.44
N ASP A 694 -24.66 3.43 -11.66
CA ASP A 694 -23.80 3.20 -10.50
C ASP A 694 -24.62 2.94 -9.22
N CYS A 695 -23.95 2.74 -8.08
CA CYS A 695 -24.47 2.15 -6.84
C CYS A 695 -25.94 2.43 -6.44
N PHE A 696 -26.43 3.67 -6.53
CA PHE A 696 -27.79 4.07 -6.10
C PHE A 696 -28.92 3.67 -7.07
N TRP A 697 -28.64 2.85 -8.08
CA TRP A 697 -29.72 2.05 -8.69
C TRP A 697 -30.34 1.10 -7.65
N LEU A 698 -29.57 0.74 -6.63
CA LEU A 698 -29.98 0.02 -5.43
C LEU A 698 -30.29 1.00 -4.29
N ARG A 699 -31.16 0.58 -3.38
CA ARG A 699 -31.47 1.35 -2.16
C ARG A 699 -30.23 1.53 -1.27
N ALA A 700 -30.08 2.72 -0.67
CA ALA A 700 -29.00 2.99 0.28
C ALA A 700 -28.96 1.96 1.43
N PHE A 701 -27.76 1.57 1.87
CA PHE A 701 -27.47 0.54 2.90
C PHE A 701 -27.79 -0.92 2.49
N HIS A 702 -28.35 -1.14 1.31
CA HIS A 702 -28.74 -2.48 0.84
C HIS A 702 -27.73 -3.11 -0.13
N TRP A 703 -26.62 -2.44 -0.44
CA TRP A 703 -25.75 -2.87 -1.53
C TRP A 703 -24.96 -4.15 -1.16
N THR A 704 -24.89 -5.20 -1.98
CA THR A 704 -25.54 -5.41 -3.29
C THR A 704 -26.63 -6.48 -3.18
N ASP A 705 -27.91 -6.07 -3.13
CA ASP A 705 -29.05 -6.99 -3.04
C ASP A 705 -29.77 -7.25 -4.37
N PHE A 706 -29.29 -6.64 -5.45
CA PHE A 706 -29.77 -6.81 -6.83
C PHE A 706 -31.20 -6.29 -7.07
N VAL A 707 -31.75 -5.48 -6.17
CA VAL A 707 -33.10 -4.93 -6.29
C VAL A 707 -33.04 -3.44 -6.63
N TRP A 708 -33.61 -3.05 -7.77
CA TRP A 708 -33.77 -1.64 -8.14
C TRP A 708 -34.57 -0.88 -7.09
N ASP A 709 -34.14 0.33 -6.73
CA ASP A 709 -34.87 1.16 -5.79
C ASP A 709 -36.20 1.62 -6.40
N PRO A 710 -37.37 1.13 -5.93
CA PRO A 710 -38.66 1.43 -6.53
C PRO A 710 -39.06 2.91 -6.40
N GLU A 711 -38.41 3.69 -5.52
CA GLU A 711 -38.66 5.13 -5.40
C GLU A 711 -38.14 5.90 -6.62
N PHE A 712 -36.95 5.53 -7.12
CA PHE A 712 -36.28 6.21 -8.24
C PHE A 712 -36.45 5.48 -9.58
N PHE A 713 -36.63 4.16 -9.53
CA PHE A 713 -36.76 3.27 -10.68
C PHE A 713 -37.98 2.33 -10.53
N PRO A 714 -39.21 2.85 -10.67
CA PRO A 714 -40.43 2.04 -10.51
C PRO A 714 -40.68 1.04 -11.66
N ASP A 715 -40.09 1.27 -12.85
CA ASP A 715 -40.20 0.43 -14.05
C ASP A 715 -38.84 0.32 -14.76
N PRO A 716 -37.82 -0.34 -14.16
CA PRO A 716 -36.47 -0.36 -14.70
C PRO A 716 -36.42 -1.08 -16.07
N SER A 717 -37.15 -2.19 -16.23
CA SER A 717 -37.19 -2.93 -17.50
C SER A 717 -37.83 -2.12 -18.62
N GLY A 718 -38.95 -1.43 -18.34
CA GLY A 718 -39.57 -0.55 -19.32
C GLY A 718 -38.69 0.66 -19.65
N GLN A 719 -38.00 1.24 -18.66
CA GLN A 719 -37.03 2.33 -18.91
C GLN A 719 -35.92 1.87 -19.85
N ILE A 720 -35.26 0.74 -19.54
CA ILE A 720 -34.19 0.18 -20.36
C ILE A 720 -34.70 -0.10 -21.78
N ALA A 721 -35.89 -0.68 -21.93
CA ALA A 721 -36.51 -0.94 -23.23
C ALA A 721 -36.79 0.35 -24.01
N ARG A 722 -37.26 1.42 -23.35
CA ARG A 722 -37.49 2.74 -23.97
C ARG A 722 -36.17 3.35 -24.48
N LEU A 723 -35.12 3.34 -23.66
CA LEU A 723 -33.80 3.89 -24.05
C LEU A 723 -33.21 3.18 -25.27
N LYS A 724 -33.28 1.84 -25.30
CA LYS A 724 -32.79 1.02 -26.41
C LYS A 724 -33.64 1.16 -27.68
N SER A 725 -34.96 1.12 -27.55
CA SER A 725 -35.87 1.23 -28.71
C SER A 725 -35.84 2.61 -29.37
N ALA A 726 -35.62 3.67 -28.58
CA ALA A 726 -35.38 5.02 -29.07
C ALA A 726 -33.97 5.22 -29.66
N ARG A 727 -33.11 4.18 -29.63
CA ARG A 727 -31.70 4.21 -30.08
C ARG A 727 -30.86 5.30 -29.40
N LEU A 728 -31.22 5.67 -28.17
CA LEU A 728 -30.44 6.62 -27.38
C LEU A 728 -29.17 5.96 -26.83
N VAL A 729 -29.24 4.65 -26.55
CA VAL A 729 -28.10 3.78 -26.21
C VAL A 729 -28.29 2.39 -26.79
N ASN A 730 -27.20 1.65 -26.98
CA ASN A 730 -27.24 0.26 -27.44
C ASN A 730 -27.31 -0.72 -26.27
N LYS A 731 -26.53 -0.45 -25.22
CA LYS A 731 -26.31 -1.37 -24.10
C LYS A 731 -26.46 -0.70 -22.75
N ILE A 732 -26.85 -1.49 -21.76
CA ILE A 732 -26.95 -1.06 -20.36
C ILE A 732 -25.98 -1.84 -19.51
N SER A 733 -25.27 -1.12 -18.65
CA SER A 733 -24.46 -1.68 -17.59
C SER A 733 -24.98 -1.26 -16.22
N VAL A 734 -24.83 -2.13 -15.23
CA VAL A 734 -25.09 -1.78 -13.82
C VAL A 734 -23.90 -2.12 -12.94
N TRP A 735 -23.78 -1.39 -11.84
CA TRP A 735 -22.82 -1.65 -10.78
C TRP A 735 -23.23 -2.84 -9.93
N THR A 736 -22.28 -3.71 -9.62
CA THR A 736 -22.43 -4.76 -8.60
C THR A 736 -21.13 -4.91 -7.83
N ASN A 737 -21.21 -5.49 -6.63
CA ASN A 737 -20.03 -5.96 -5.91
C ASN A 737 -20.33 -7.28 -5.19
N PRO A 738 -19.32 -7.96 -4.62
CA PRO A 738 -19.50 -9.26 -3.98
C PRO A 738 -19.82 -9.16 -2.47
N TYR A 739 -20.34 -8.01 -2.02
CA TYR A 739 -20.65 -7.71 -0.63
C TYR A 739 -22.16 -7.50 -0.44
N ILE A 740 -22.67 -7.75 0.77
CA ILE A 740 -24.10 -7.60 1.09
C ILE A 740 -24.26 -6.80 2.38
N GLY A 741 -24.90 -5.63 2.29
CA GLY A 741 -25.27 -4.78 3.42
C GLY A 741 -26.34 -5.41 4.31
N GLN A 742 -26.19 -5.28 5.64
CA GLN A 742 -27.05 -5.97 6.61
C GLN A 742 -28.50 -5.52 6.59
N ALA A 743 -28.78 -4.27 6.18
CA ALA A 743 -30.13 -3.75 6.11
C ALA A 743 -30.98 -4.43 5.02
N SER A 744 -30.35 -5.04 4.02
CA SER A 744 -31.08 -5.74 2.97
C SER A 744 -31.74 -7.02 3.49
N PRO A 745 -33.00 -7.31 3.11
CA PRO A 745 -33.63 -8.61 3.35
C PRO A 745 -32.83 -9.79 2.78
N VAL A 746 -32.04 -9.56 1.73
CA VAL A 746 -31.18 -10.58 1.11
C VAL A 746 -30.07 -11.03 2.05
N PHE A 747 -29.62 -10.17 2.98
CA PHE A 747 -28.63 -10.56 3.98
C PHE A 747 -29.13 -11.72 4.83
N GLN A 748 -30.36 -11.63 5.36
CA GLN A 748 -30.93 -12.69 6.19
C GLN A 748 -31.10 -13.99 5.41
N TYR A 749 -31.54 -13.91 4.15
CA TYR A 749 -31.65 -15.07 3.27
C TYR A 749 -30.28 -15.75 3.05
N ALA A 750 -29.24 -14.98 2.70
CA ALA A 750 -27.90 -15.50 2.48
C ALA A 750 -27.28 -16.07 3.77
N ALA A 751 -27.55 -15.43 4.92
CA ALA A 751 -27.15 -15.90 6.24
C ALA A 751 -27.76 -17.26 6.59
N ASP A 752 -29.08 -17.41 6.40
CA ASP A 752 -29.83 -18.65 6.70
C ASP A 752 -29.39 -19.81 5.81
N LYS A 753 -29.00 -19.53 4.57
CA LYS A 753 -28.46 -20.51 3.62
C LYS A 753 -26.98 -20.81 3.78
N GLY A 754 -26.27 -20.03 4.61
CA GLY A 754 -24.82 -20.18 4.81
C GLY A 754 -23.99 -19.76 3.60
N TYR A 755 -24.45 -18.77 2.83
CA TYR A 755 -23.76 -18.23 1.66
C TYR A 755 -22.73 -17.14 2.01
N LEU A 756 -22.70 -16.69 3.26
CA LEU A 756 -21.82 -15.61 3.72
C LEU A 756 -20.58 -16.17 4.42
N LEU A 757 -19.44 -15.50 4.20
CA LEU A 757 -18.17 -15.83 4.83
C LEU A 757 -18.31 -15.83 6.36
N ARG A 758 -17.75 -16.85 7.00
CA ARG A 758 -17.82 -17.01 8.46
C ARG A 758 -16.49 -16.71 9.13
N LYS A 759 -16.59 -16.32 10.40
CA LYS A 759 -15.50 -16.32 11.36
C LYS A 759 -15.22 -17.74 11.83
N THR A 760 -14.04 -17.96 12.40
CA THR A 760 -13.65 -19.27 12.97
C THR A 760 -14.55 -19.73 14.12
N ASN A 761 -15.25 -18.81 14.79
CA ASN A 761 -16.23 -19.12 15.84
C ASN A 761 -17.64 -19.46 15.29
N GLY A 762 -17.85 -19.40 13.97
CA GLY A 762 -19.11 -19.73 13.31
C GLY A 762 -20.00 -18.52 12.97
N ASP A 763 -19.73 -17.35 13.57
CA ASP A 763 -20.45 -16.10 13.26
C ASP A 763 -20.19 -15.67 11.81
N ILE A 764 -21.06 -14.84 11.25
CA ILE A 764 -20.82 -14.23 9.94
C ILE A 764 -19.73 -13.15 10.10
N TRP A 765 -18.81 -13.07 9.15
CA TRP A 765 -17.84 -11.99 9.11
C TRP A 765 -18.54 -10.70 8.67
N GLN A 766 -18.39 -9.63 9.46
CA GLN A 766 -19.01 -8.34 9.20
C GLN A 766 -18.11 -7.18 9.65
N TRP A 767 -18.29 -6.04 9.00
CA TRP A 767 -17.78 -4.73 9.41
C TRP A 767 -18.67 -3.60 8.85
N ASP A 768 -18.28 -2.34 9.07
CA ASP A 768 -19.04 -1.15 8.65
C ASP A 768 -18.36 -0.31 7.56
N LEU A 769 -17.29 -0.83 6.95
CA LEU A 769 -16.67 -0.15 5.82
C LEU A 769 -17.47 -0.44 4.55
N TRP A 770 -17.63 0.56 3.68
CA TRP A 770 -18.49 0.56 2.49
C TRP A 770 -20.00 0.49 2.77
N GLN A 771 -20.47 -0.54 3.47
CA GLN A 771 -21.88 -0.70 3.86
C GLN A 771 -21.96 -1.11 5.33
N THR A 772 -22.97 -0.60 6.05
CA THR A 772 -23.20 -0.93 7.46
C THR A 772 -23.48 -2.42 7.64
N GLY A 773 -22.74 -3.06 8.54
CA GLY A 773 -22.83 -4.48 8.83
C GLY A 773 -22.58 -5.38 7.61
N MET A 774 -21.84 -4.97 6.59
CA MET A 774 -21.73 -5.79 5.38
C MET A 774 -21.03 -7.12 5.62
N ALA A 775 -21.51 -8.16 4.95
CA ALA A 775 -20.86 -9.46 4.83
C ALA A 775 -20.31 -9.67 3.41
N ILE A 776 -19.49 -10.71 3.26
CA ILE A 776 -18.87 -11.12 1.99
C ILE A 776 -19.52 -12.43 1.53
N VAL A 777 -19.84 -12.55 0.25
CA VAL A 777 -20.33 -13.82 -0.32
C VAL A 777 -19.20 -14.83 -0.37
N ASP A 778 -19.43 -16.02 0.17
CA ASP A 778 -18.46 -17.11 0.16
C ASP A 778 -18.51 -17.88 -1.16
N PHE A 779 -17.69 -17.47 -2.14
CA PHE A 779 -17.60 -18.15 -3.43
C PHE A 779 -16.89 -19.50 -3.41
N THR A 780 -16.50 -20.01 -2.24
CA THR A 780 -16.07 -21.41 -2.07
C THR A 780 -17.26 -22.34 -1.78
N ASN A 781 -18.45 -21.75 -1.58
CA ASN A 781 -19.71 -22.48 -1.50
C ASN A 781 -20.36 -22.54 -2.90
N PRO A 782 -20.46 -23.72 -3.56
CA PRO A 782 -21.08 -23.85 -4.88
C PRO A 782 -22.54 -23.37 -4.94
N ASP A 783 -23.29 -23.53 -3.84
CA ASP A 783 -24.67 -23.06 -3.77
C ASP A 783 -24.74 -21.53 -3.72
N ALA A 784 -23.79 -20.88 -3.05
CA ALA A 784 -23.67 -19.42 -3.04
C ALA A 784 -23.31 -18.89 -4.44
N CYS A 785 -22.40 -19.55 -5.16
CA CYS A 785 -22.06 -19.22 -6.55
C CYS A 785 -23.26 -19.37 -7.49
N THR A 786 -24.04 -20.45 -7.33
CA THR A 786 -25.26 -20.68 -8.11
C THR A 786 -26.30 -19.61 -7.83
N TRP A 787 -26.50 -19.27 -6.55
CA TRP A 787 -27.42 -18.22 -6.12
C TRP A 787 -27.01 -16.84 -6.66
N PHE A 788 -25.75 -16.44 -6.47
CA PHE A 788 -25.23 -15.17 -6.98
C PHE A 788 -25.36 -15.06 -8.51
N SER A 789 -25.08 -16.15 -9.23
CA SER A 789 -25.31 -16.20 -10.69
C SER A 789 -26.79 -16.03 -11.05
N SER A 790 -27.70 -16.63 -10.27
CA SER A 790 -29.15 -16.46 -10.50
C SER A 790 -29.62 -15.02 -10.28
N CYS A 791 -29.00 -14.27 -9.36
CA CYS A 791 -29.24 -12.84 -9.18
C CYS A 791 -28.80 -12.04 -10.41
N MET A 792 -27.66 -12.39 -11.03
CA MET A 792 -27.21 -11.78 -12.29
C MET A 792 -28.18 -12.06 -13.44
N GLU A 793 -28.65 -13.31 -13.58
CA GLU A 793 -29.62 -13.69 -14.63
C GLU A 793 -30.91 -12.87 -14.53
N GLN A 794 -31.38 -12.54 -13.31
CA GLN A 794 -32.55 -11.67 -13.13
C GLN A 794 -32.31 -10.26 -13.67
N LEU A 795 -31.11 -9.70 -13.52
CA LEU A 795 -30.75 -8.40 -14.11
C LEU A 795 -30.72 -8.49 -15.65
N PHE A 796 -30.21 -9.60 -16.18
CA PHE A 796 -30.17 -9.82 -17.63
C PHE A 796 -31.58 -9.92 -18.23
N ASP A 797 -32.52 -10.54 -17.52
CA ASP A 797 -33.93 -10.61 -17.92
C ASP A 797 -34.61 -9.23 -17.94
N GLN A 798 -34.11 -8.28 -17.13
CA GLN A 798 -34.55 -6.89 -17.14
C GLN A 798 -33.90 -6.06 -18.26
N GLY A 799 -32.94 -6.63 -19.00
CA GLY A 799 -32.29 -6.00 -20.15
C GLY A 799 -30.90 -5.41 -19.89
N VAL A 800 -30.23 -5.75 -18.78
CA VAL A 800 -28.83 -5.39 -18.50
C VAL A 800 -27.88 -6.25 -19.33
N ASP A 801 -26.93 -5.66 -20.06
CA ASP A 801 -26.02 -6.40 -20.96
C ASP A 801 -24.59 -6.56 -20.43
N ALA A 802 -24.18 -5.76 -19.44
CA ALA A 802 -22.82 -5.75 -18.90
C ALA A 802 -22.79 -5.42 -17.42
N ILE A 803 -21.77 -5.88 -16.71
CA ILE A 803 -21.64 -5.70 -15.26
C ILE A 803 -20.32 -5.00 -14.93
N LYS A 804 -20.39 -3.89 -14.18
CA LYS A 804 -19.22 -3.35 -13.47
C LYS A 804 -19.02 -4.22 -12.24
N THR A 805 -17.99 -5.07 -12.25
CA THR A 805 -17.60 -5.92 -11.12
C THR A 805 -16.66 -5.14 -10.21
N ASP A 806 -17.27 -4.35 -9.33
CA ASP A 806 -16.55 -3.44 -8.46
C ASP A 806 -16.12 -4.13 -7.16
N PHE A 807 -15.12 -3.57 -6.48
CA PHE A 807 -14.50 -4.15 -5.29
C PHE A 807 -13.88 -5.55 -5.51
N GLY A 808 -13.73 -6.31 -4.42
CA GLY A 808 -13.09 -7.63 -4.40
C GLY A 808 -11.68 -7.65 -3.83
N GLU A 809 -11.17 -6.49 -3.36
CA GLU A 809 -9.80 -6.36 -2.83
C GLU A 809 -9.73 -6.67 -1.34
N ARG A 810 -10.63 -6.08 -0.54
CA ARG A 810 -10.57 -6.09 0.93
C ARG A 810 -11.10 -7.38 1.56
N ILE A 811 -10.49 -8.51 1.21
CA ILE A 811 -10.90 -9.83 1.69
C ILE A 811 -10.17 -10.20 2.99
N PRO A 812 -10.87 -10.53 4.08
CA PRO A 812 -10.24 -10.77 5.37
C PRO A 812 -9.46 -12.09 5.39
N THR A 813 -8.31 -12.08 6.07
CA THR A 813 -7.49 -13.29 6.26
C THR A 813 -7.50 -13.79 7.70
N LYS A 814 -7.74 -12.90 8.67
CA LYS A 814 -7.65 -13.19 10.10
C LYS A 814 -8.98 -13.67 10.66
N ASN A 815 -8.95 -14.78 11.39
CA ASN A 815 -10.10 -15.35 12.11
C ASN A 815 -11.32 -15.64 11.21
N VAL A 816 -11.10 -15.95 9.93
CA VAL A 816 -12.15 -16.37 9.00
C VAL A 816 -12.00 -17.82 8.61
N LYS A 817 -13.12 -18.42 8.20
CA LYS A 817 -13.21 -19.79 7.72
C LYS A 817 -14.12 -19.81 6.51
N TRP A 818 -13.54 -20.23 5.39
CA TRP A 818 -14.26 -20.48 4.13
C TRP A 818 -15.06 -21.77 4.21
N HIS A 819 -16.12 -21.87 3.40
CA HIS A 819 -16.93 -23.08 3.24
C HIS A 819 -16.08 -24.27 2.81
N ASP A 820 -15.16 -24.09 1.86
CA ASP A 820 -14.15 -25.09 1.52
C ASP A 820 -13.01 -25.12 2.58
N PRO A 821 -12.85 -26.22 3.33
CA PRO A 821 -11.81 -26.34 4.36
C PRO A 821 -10.38 -26.52 3.81
N SER A 822 -10.23 -26.64 2.48
CA SER A 822 -8.92 -26.71 1.80
C SER A 822 -8.33 -25.33 1.47
N VAL A 823 -9.10 -24.25 1.70
CA VAL A 823 -8.70 -22.88 1.42
C VAL A 823 -7.92 -22.27 2.57
N ASP A 824 -6.78 -21.69 2.24
CA ASP A 824 -6.03 -20.75 3.06
C ASP A 824 -6.62 -19.33 2.88
N PRO A 825 -7.09 -18.67 3.95
CA PRO A 825 -7.58 -17.30 3.87
C PRO A 825 -6.59 -16.30 3.28
N SER A 826 -5.27 -16.48 3.53
CA SER A 826 -4.25 -15.56 3.02
C SER A 826 -4.14 -15.62 1.50
N ARG A 827 -4.13 -16.85 0.95
CA ARG A 827 -4.11 -17.09 -0.51
C ARG A 827 -5.42 -16.67 -1.18
N MET A 828 -6.55 -16.85 -0.48
CA MET A 828 -7.85 -16.45 -0.99
C MET A 828 -7.99 -14.93 -1.14
N HIS A 829 -7.22 -14.13 -0.39
CA HIS A 829 -7.35 -12.67 -0.43
C HIS A 829 -7.22 -12.09 -1.85
N ASN A 830 -6.12 -12.37 -2.55
CA ASN A 830 -5.94 -11.92 -3.94
C ASN A 830 -6.85 -12.73 -4.89
N TYR A 831 -6.94 -14.06 -4.67
CA TYR A 831 -7.60 -14.99 -5.59
C TYR A 831 -9.13 -14.84 -5.62
N TYR A 832 -9.74 -14.26 -4.59
CA TYR A 832 -11.18 -13.99 -4.54
C TYR A 832 -11.65 -13.15 -5.73
N SER A 833 -10.86 -12.13 -6.10
CA SER A 833 -11.15 -11.28 -7.26
C SER A 833 -11.21 -12.07 -8.57
N PHE A 834 -10.36 -13.10 -8.72
CA PHE A 834 -10.39 -13.99 -9.88
C PHE A 834 -11.71 -14.79 -9.93
N ILE A 835 -12.12 -15.41 -8.82
CA ILE A 835 -13.36 -16.21 -8.74
C ILE A 835 -14.58 -15.33 -9.00
N TYR A 836 -14.64 -14.16 -8.37
CA TYR A 836 -15.73 -13.20 -8.55
C TYR A 836 -15.90 -12.81 -10.03
N ASN A 837 -14.82 -12.36 -10.67
CA ASN A 837 -14.87 -11.96 -12.08
C ASN A 837 -15.18 -13.15 -13.00
N GLN A 838 -14.61 -14.33 -12.73
CA GLN A 838 -14.91 -15.55 -13.50
C GLN A 838 -16.40 -15.89 -13.44
N LEU A 839 -17.01 -15.83 -12.25
CA LEU A 839 -18.41 -16.17 -12.04
C LEU A 839 -19.34 -15.26 -12.86
N VAL A 840 -19.14 -13.94 -12.76
CA VAL A 840 -19.97 -12.95 -13.47
C VAL A 840 -19.73 -13.03 -14.98
N TYR A 841 -18.48 -13.17 -15.42
CA TYR A 841 -18.15 -13.33 -16.83
C TYR A 841 -18.80 -14.58 -17.43
N THR A 842 -18.74 -15.71 -16.72
CA THR A 842 -19.36 -16.97 -17.17
C THR A 842 -20.89 -16.83 -17.27
N ALA A 843 -21.53 -16.12 -16.34
CA ALA A 843 -22.97 -15.87 -16.41
C ALA A 843 -23.34 -15.05 -17.65
N LEU A 844 -22.60 -13.99 -17.96
CA LEU A 844 -22.78 -13.19 -19.18
C LEU A 844 -22.56 -14.04 -20.45
N GLN A 845 -21.52 -14.87 -20.48
CA GLN A 845 -21.25 -15.75 -21.62
C GLN A 845 -22.37 -16.76 -21.85
N LYS A 846 -22.94 -17.30 -20.78
CA LYS A 846 -24.09 -18.22 -20.86
C LYS A 846 -25.33 -17.53 -21.41
N ARG A 847 -25.58 -16.27 -21.05
CA ARG A 847 -26.76 -15.52 -21.47
C ARG A 847 -26.67 -14.96 -22.89
N TYR A 848 -25.53 -14.37 -23.25
CA TYR A 848 -25.36 -13.60 -24.48
C TYR A 848 -24.44 -14.27 -25.52
N GLY A 849 -23.66 -15.28 -25.10
CA GLY A 849 -22.69 -15.98 -25.94
C GLY A 849 -21.24 -15.68 -25.57
N ALA A 850 -20.33 -16.58 -25.95
CA ALA A 850 -18.93 -16.57 -25.51
C ALA A 850 -18.16 -15.28 -25.83
N ASN A 851 -18.52 -14.58 -26.92
CA ASN A 851 -17.85 -13.36 -27.39
C ASN A 851 -18.64 -12.08 -27.12
N GLU A 852 -19.73 -12.14 -26.34
CA GLU A 852 -20.57 -10.98 -26.00
C GLU A 852 -20.42 -10.52 -24.54
N ALA A 853 -19.71 -11.30 -23.71
CA ALA A 853 -19.50 -10.97 -22.30
C ALA A 853 -18.45 -9.86 -22.16
N VAL A 854 -18.79 -8.84 -21.36
CA VAL A 854 -17.85 -7.80 -20.95
C VAL A 854 -18.14 -7.35 -19.52
N LEU A 855 -17.07 -7.24 -18.73
CA LEU A 855 -17.06 -6.68 -17.39
C LEU A 855 -16.52 -5.25 -17.39
N PHE A 856 -16.62 -4.60 -16.23
CA PHE A 856 -15.87 -3.40 -15.90
C PHE A 856 -15.22 -3.61 -14.52
N ALA A 857 -14.15 -4.41 -14.49
CA ALA A 857 -13.57 -4.99 -13.28
C ALA A 857 -12.56 -4.08 -12.59
N ARG A 858 -12.71 -3.91 -11.27
CA ARG A 858 -11.78 -3.13 -10.42
C ARG A 858 -10.62 -3.96 -9.87
N ALA A 859 -10.90 -5.11 -9.27
CA ALA A 859 -9.89 -5.98 -8.69
C ALA A 859 -9.42 -7.08 -9.66
N GLY A 860 -8.20 -7.58 -9.45
CA GLY A 860 -7.71 -8.75 -10.19
C GLY A 860 -6.39 -9.30 -9.69
N CYS A 861 -6.05 -10.49 -10.16
CA CYS A 861 -4.74 -11.12 -10.02
C CYS A 861 -4.34 -11.87 -11.31
N ALA A 862 -3.23 -12.61 -11.28
CA ALA A 862 -2.83 -13.46 -12.41
C ALA A 862 -3.99 -14.36 -12.86
N GLY A 863 -4.24 -14.41 -14.17
CA GLY A 863 -5.34 -15.15 -14.80
C GLY A 863 -6.63 -14.34 -14.99
N THR A 864 -6.79 -13.18 -14.34
CA THR A 864 -7.98 -12.33 -14.44
C THR A 864 -8.11 -11.65 -15.80
N GLN A 865 -7.02 -11.53 -16.57
CA GLN A 865 -7.03 -11.00 -17.94
C GLN A 865 -7.97 -11.75 -18.89
N ARG A 866 -8.34 -12.99 -18.54
CA ARG A 866 -9.34 -13.81 -19.24
C ARG A 866 -10.74 -13.19 -19.25
N PHE A 867 -11.02 -12.28 -18.33
CA PHE A 867 -12.35 -11.69 -18.09
C PHE A 867 -12.31 -10.17 -18.33
N PRO A 868 -12.23 -9.71 -19.58
CA PRO A 868 -12.23 -8.28 -19.88
C PRO A 868 -13.59 -7.66 -19.55
N LEU A 869 -13.66 -6.36 -19.24
CA LEU A 869 -12.61 -5.34 -19.28
C LEU A 869 -12.16 -4.92 -17.87
N GLN A 870 -10.95 -4.37 -17.76
CA GLN A 870 -10.36 -3.82 -16.54
C GLN A 870 -10.36 -2.28 -16.56
N TRP A 871 -10.64 -1.67 -15.41
CA TRP A 871 -10.65 -0.21 -15.26
C TRP A 871 -9.71 0.25 -14.14
N GLY A 872 -9.08 1.41 -14.36
CA GLY A 872 -7.99 1.98 -13.56
C GLY A 872 -8.27 2.33 -12.10
N GLY A 873 -9.51 2.31 -11.66
CA GLY A 873 -9.87 2.70 -10.29
C GLY A 873 -10.14 4.19 -10.11
N ASP A 874 -10.30 4.58 -8.84
CA ASP A 874 -10.75 5.91 -8.44
C ASP A 874 -9.58 6.93 -8.47
N CYS A 875 -9.48 7.69 -9.56
CA CYS A 875 -8.45 8.69 -9.77
C CYS A 875 -8.92 10.13 -9.48
N GLU A 876 -8.00 11.02 -9.12
CA GLU A 876 -8.33 12.44 -8.95
C GLU A 876 -8.52 13.17 -10.29
N SER A 877 -9.27 14.28 -10.27
CA SER A 877 -9.45 15.16 -11.43
C SER A 877 -8.28 16.15 -11.62
N THR A 878 -7.04 15.64 -11.67
CA THR A 878 -5.80 16.45 -11.77
C THR A 878 -4.89 15.97 -12.91
N PRO A 879 -3.95 16.81 -13.40
CA PRO A 879 -2.99 16.39 -14.43
C PRO A 879 -2.04 15.28 -13.94
N SER A 880 -1.69 15.29 -12.65
CA SER A 880 -0.88 14.25 -12.03
C SER A 880 -1.60 12.91 -12.02
N ALA A 881 -2.91 12.90 -11.75
CA ALA A 881 -3.72 11.70 -11.78
C ALA A 881 -3.96 11.17 -13.21
N LEU A 882 -4.02 12.04 -14.21
CA LEU A 882 -3.96 11.61 -15.62
C LEU A 882 -2.64 10.87 -15.90
N ALA A 883 -1.50 11.41 -15.46
CA ALA A 883 -0.19 10.78 -15.66
C ALA A 883 -0.04 9.45 -14.90
N GLU A 884 -0.53 9.35 -13.67
CA GLU A 884 -0.50 8.10 -12.90
C GLU A 884 -1.45 7.04 -13.48
N SER A 885 -2.57 7.45 -14.07
CA SER A 885 -3.47 6.55 -14.82
C SER A 885 -2.78 5.97 -16.05
N VAL A 886 -2.03 6.78 -16.82
CA VAL A 886 -1.21 6.28 -17.94
C VAL A 886 -0.24 5.21 -17.44
N ARG A 887 0.48 5.44 -16.34
CA ARG A 887 1.38 4.44 -15.73
C ARG A 887 0.65 3.18 -15.28
N GLY A 888 -0.56 3.31 -14.73
CA GLY A 888 -1.40 2.17 -14.35
C GLY A 888 -1.72 1.27 -15.54
N GLY A 889 -2.22 1.86 -16.63
CA GLY A 889 -2.53 1.15 -17.88
C GLY A 889 -1.30 0.51 -18.52
N LEU A 890 -0.17 1.23 -18.59
CA LEU A 890 1.11 0.69 -19.07
C LEU A 890 1.56 -0.52 -18.22
N SER A 891 1.48 -0.41 -16.89
CA SER A 891 1.97 -1.45 -15.96
C SER A 891 1.10 -2.71 -16.03
N LEU A 892 -0.22 -2.55 -16.09
CA LEU A 892 -1.14 -3.67 -16.24
C LEU A 892 -1.02 -4.35 -17.62
N GLY A 893 -0.75 -3.57 -18.67
CA GLY A 893 -0.48 -4.10 -20.01
C GLY A 893 0.74 -5.04 -20.04
N LEU A 894 1.76 -4.79 -19.20
CA LEU A 894 2.91 -5.68 -19.01
C LEU A 894 2.60 -6.93 -18.16
N ALA A 895 1.34 -7.14 -17.76
CA ALA A 895 0.84 -8.36 -17.15
C ALA A 895 -0.14 -9.11 -18.06
N SER A 896 -0.02 -8.91 -19.39
CA SER A 896 -0.87 -9.54 -20.42
C SER A 896 -2.35 -9.21 -20.33
N PHE A 897 -2.71 -8.00 -19.88
CA PHE A 897 -4.07 -7.48 -20.00
C PHE A 897 -4.24 -6.76 -21.34
N ALA A 898 -5.10 -7.28 -22.22
CA ALA A 898 -5.32 -6.71 -23.55
C ALA A 898 -6.18 -5.45 -23.54
N SER A 899 -7.04 -5.29 -22.53
CA SER A 899 -8.05 -4.22 -22.47
C SER A 899 -7.97 -3.46 -21.15
N TRP A 900 -7.97 -2.13 -21.24
CA TRP A 900 -7.88 -1.25 -20.08
C TRP A 900 -8.49 0.13 -20.37
N THR A 901 -8.93 0.82 -19.32
CA THR A 901 -9.43 2.20 -19.39
C THR A 901 -9.30 2.93 -18.05
N SER A 902 -9.50 4.25 -18.06
CA SER A 902 -9.63 5.12 -16.88
C SER A 902 -10.88 5.99 -17.00
N ASP A 903 -11.30 6.59 -15.88
CA ASP A 903 -12.43 7.52 -15.91
C ASP A 903 -12.02 8.88 -16.50
N ILE A 904 -12.62 9.21 -17.63
CA ILE A 904 -12.32 10.43 -18.38
C ILE A 904 -12.71 11.64 -17.54
N GLY A 905 -11.71 12.49 -17.27
CA GLY A 905 -11.84 13.67 -16.42
C GLY A 905 -11.59 13.41 -14.94
N GLY A 906 -11.23 12.19 -14.54
CA GLY A 906 -11.03 11.80 -13.15
C GLY A 906 -12.32 11.45 -12.42
N PHE A 907 -12.21 10.64 -11.38
CA PHE A 907 -13.33 10.25 -10.51
C PHE A 907 -13.55 11.28 -9.39
N GLU A 908 -12.52 11.56 -8.58
CA GLU A 908 -12.61 12.47 -7.44
C GLU A 908 -12.50 13.94 -7.84
N GLY A 909 -13.41 14.76 -7.29
CA GLY A 909 -13.50 16.19 -7.59
C GLY A 909 -14.25 16.54 -8.89
N LYS A 910 -14.23 17.83 -9.24
CA LYS A 910 -14.73 18.37 -10.52
C LYS A 910 -13.53 18.77 -11.38
N PRO A 911 -13.31 18.19 -12.57
CA PRO A 911 -12.19 18.57 -13.42
C PRO A 911 -12.34 20.01 -13.90
N LYS A 912 -11.22 20.71 -14.03
CA LYS A 912 -11.18 21.93 -14.86
C LYS A 912 -11.47 21.54 -16.33
N PRO A 913 -12.13 22.39 -17.13
CA PRO A 913 -12.44 22.09 -18.53
C PRO A 913 -11.25 21.62 -19.36
N TRP A 914 -10.08 22.24 -19.22
CA TRP A 914 -8.90 21.83 -19.98
C TRP A 914 -8.42 20.41 -19.60
N ILE A 915 -8.49 20.03 -18.32
CA ILE A 915 -8.11 18.69 -17.85
C ILE A 915 -9.06 17.66 -18.46
N TYR A 916 -10.37 17.92 -18.40
CA TYR A 916 -11.39 17.08 -19.03
C TYR A 916 -11.11 16.89 -20.52
N LYS A 917 -10.88 17.98 -21.26
CA LYS A 917 -10.59 17.96 -22.70
C LYS A 917 -9.33 17.14 -23.04
N ARG A 918 -8.25 17.26 -22.26
CA ARG A 918 -7.03 16.45 -22.44
C ARG A 918 -7.25 14.98 -22.10
N TRP A 919 -8.03 14.69 -21.06
CA TRP A 919 -8.37 13.33 -20.68
C TRP A 919 -9.29 12.66 -21.70
N VAL A 920 -10.17 13.40 -22.36
CA VAL A 920 -10.98 12.90 -23.49
C VAL A 920 -10.06 12.32 -24.57
N ALA A 921 -9.06 13.08 -25.02
CA ALA A 921 -8.10 12.59 -26.02
C ALA A 921 -7.44 11.27 -25.59
N PHE A 922 -6.91 11.22 -24.36
CA PHE A 922 -6.31 10.00 -23.80
C PHE A 922 -7.31 8.82 -23.75
N GLY A 923 -8.50 9.04 -23.20
CA GLY A 923 -9.49 7.98 -22.99
C GLY A 923 -10.02 7.38 -24.29
N PHE A 924 -10.10 8.14 -25.38
CA PHE A 924 -10.48 7.63 -26.70
C PHE A 924 -9.33 6.93 -27.45
N LEU A 925 -8.09 7.07 -26.98
CA LEU A 925 -6.92 6.31 -27.44
C LEU A 925 -6.65 5.05 -26.60
N CYS A 926 -7.30 4.91 -25.43
CA CYS A 926 -7.43 3.65 -24.72
C CYS A 926 -8.39 2.68 -25.44
N SER A 927 -8.29 1.38 -25.15
CA SER A 927 -9.15 0.38 -25.76
C SER A 927 -10.63 0.63 -25.43
N HIS A 928 -10.94 1.06 -24.22
CA HIS A 928 -12.31 1.42 -23.80
C HIS A 928 -12.35 2.83 -23.21
N SER A 929 -13.53 3.46 -23.19
CA SER A 929 -13.69 4.89 -22.88
C SER A 929 -14.93 5.13 -22.04
N ARG A 930 -14.77 5.63 -20.80
CA ARG A 930 -15.89 5.91 -19.88
C ARG A 930 -15.84 7.30 -19.28
N LEU A 931 -17.00 7.96 -19.26
CA LEU A 931 -17.28 9.18 -18.51
C LEU A 931 -17.95 8.81 -17.18
N HIS A 932 -17.20 8.91 -16.08
CA HIS A 932 -17.67 8.60 -14.72
C HIS A 932 -17.03 9.56 -13.71
N GLY A 933 -17.81 10.02 -12.74
CA GLY A 933 -17.33 10.90 -11.66
C GLY A 933 -17.92 10.50 -10.31
N SER A 934 -17.36 11.06 -9.25
CA SER A 934 -17.82 10.82 -7.87
C SER A 934 -19.11 11.60 -7.57
N SER A 935 -18.98 12.87 -7.16
CA SER A 935 -20.10 13.74 -6.76
C SER A 935 -20.59 14.69 -7.85
N SER A 936 -20.13 14.51 -9.09
CA SER A 936 -20.52 15.34 -10.23
C SER A 936 -20.60 14.53 -11.52
N TYR A 937 -21.54 14.87 -12.41
CA TYR A 937 -21.64 14.25 -13.73
C TYR A 937 -20.45 14.61 -14.63
N ARG A 938 -20.21 13.76 -15.63
CA ARG A 938 -19.13 13.94 -16.63
C ARG A 938 -19.66 14.26 -18.04
N VAL A 939 -20.94 14.63 -18.16
CA VAL A 939 -21.47 15.20 -19.40
C VAL A 939 -20.79 16.54 -19.70
N PRO A 940 -20.39 16.80 -20.95
CA PRO A 940 -19.41 17.84 -21.24
C PRO A 940 -19.91 19.26 -20.91
N TRP A 941 -21.17 19.57 -21.19
CA TRP A 941 -21.74 20.91 -20.97
C TRP A 941 -21.88 21.30 -19.48
N LEU A 942 -21.82 20.35 -18.54
CA LEU A 942 -21.79 20.67 -17.10
C LEU A 942 -20.36 20.89 -16.58
N VAL A 943 -19.34 20.49 -17.34
CA VAL A 943 -17.94 20.65 -16.95
C VAL A 943 -17.46 22.06 -17.22
N ASP A 944 -17.82 22.62 -18.38
CA ASP A 944 -17.44 23.96 -18.83
C ASP A 944 -18.59 24.98 -18.84
N ASP A 945 -19.69 24.65 -18.16
CA ASP A 945 -20.88 25.48 -18.02
C ASP A 945 -21.47 25.92 -19.39
N ASP A 946 -21.54 24.97 -20.33
CA ASP A 946 -22.04 25.10 -21.72
C ASP A 946 -21.34 26.22 -22.50
N SER A 947 -20.01 26.27 -22.35
CA SER A 947 -19.14 27.23 -23.04
C SER A 947 -19.39 27.24 -24.56
N GLN A 948 -19.39 28.45 -25.13
CA GLN A 948 -19.57 28.70 -26.57
C GLN A 948 -18.23 28.85 -27.32
N GLU A 949 -17.11 28.54 -26.68
CA GLU A 949 -15.80 28.47 -27.35
C GLU A 949 -15.78 27.36 -28.42
N ASP A 950 -14.99 27.55 -29.47
CA ASP A 950 -14.85 26.58 -30.57
C ASP A 950 -14.39 25.20 -30.07
N GLU A 951 -13.40 25.18 -29.18
CA GLU A 951 -12.87 23.97 -28.53
C GLU A 951 -13.48 23.76 -27.12
N ASN A 952 -14.79 23.91 -26.99
CA ASN A 952 -15.50 23.58 -25.75
C ASN A 952 -15.54 22.05 -25.49
N CYS A 953 -15.91 21.64 -24.27
CA CYS A 953 -15.91 20.23 -23.86
C CYS A 953 -16.84 19.37 -24.74
N THR A 954 -17.95 19.93 -25.21
CA THR A 954 -18.92 19.20 -26.06
C THR A 954 -18.31 18.91 -27.43
N ALA A 955 -17.74 19.92 -28.08
CA ALA A 955 -17.10 19.78 -29.38
C ALA A 955 -15.92 18.81 -29.31
N VAL A 956 -15.08 18.93 -28.27
CA VAL A 956 -13.92 18.04 -28.06
C VAL A 956 -14.36 16.60 -27.86
N LEU A 957 -15.36 16.35 -27.01
CA LEU A 957 -15.90 15.00 -26.83
C LEU A 957 -16.45 14.43 -28.14
N ARG A 958 -17.24 15.21 -28.89
CA ARG A 958 -17.78 14.77 -30.19
C ARG A 958 -16.67 14.39 -31.16
N ARG A 959 -15.64 15.23 -31.30
CA ARG A 959 -14.53 14.99 -32.21
C ARG A 959 -13.80 13.68 -31.89
N TRP A 960 -13.51 13.41 -30.62
CA TRP A 960 -12.79 12.21 -30.21
C TRP A 960 -13.65 10.94 -30.25
N VAL A 961 -14.97 11.05 -30.03
CA VAL A 961 -15.94 9.96 -30.26
C VAL A 961 -15.95 9.54 -31.74
N GLN A 962 -16.08 10.51 -32.65
CA GLN A 962 -16.04 10.28 -34.09
C GLN A 962 -14.68 9.72 -34.53
N PHE A 963 -13.59 10.25 -33.97
CA PHE A 963 -12.24 9.77 -34.25
C PHE A 963 -12.07 8.30 -33.88
N LYS A 964 -12.45 7.88 -32.66
CA LYS A 964 -12.35 6.48 -32.25
C LYS A 964 -13.26 5.57 -33.09
N ARG A 965 -14.46 6.02 -33.43
CA ARG A 965 -15.38 5.30 -34.34
C ARG A 965 -14.74 5.05 -35.71
N ARG A 966 -14.04 6.05 -36.25
CA ARG A 966 -13.24 5.93 -37.49
C ARG A 966 -12.07 4.96 -37.32
N LEU A 967 -11.44 4.93 -36.15
CA LEU A 967 -10.28 4.08 -35.85
C LEU A 967 -10.64 2.59 -35.62
N MET A 968 -11.92 2.25 -35.46
CA MET A 968 -12.37 0.89 -35.13
C MET A 968 -11.81 -0.24 -36.00
N PRO A 969 -11.70 -0.14 -37.35
CA PRO A 969 -11.12 -1.22 -38.14
C PRO A 969 -9.68 -1.56 -37.74
N TYR A 970 -8.87 -0.53 -37.50
CA TYR A 970 -7.50 -0.69 -37.00
C TYR A 970 -7.48 -1.20 -35.56
N LEU A 971 -8.20 -0.54 -34.66
CA LEU A 971 -8.18 -0.85 -33.23
C LEU A 971 -8.63 -2.28 -32.96
N PHE A 972 -9.66 -2.75 -33.67
CA PHE A 972 -10.20 -4.10 -33.51
C PHE A 972 -9.29 -5.16 -34.15
N ALA A 973 -8.64 -4.87 -35.27
CA ALA A 973 -7.60 -5.75 -35.82
C ALA A 973 -6.41 -5.89 -34.86
N GLN A 974 -6.01 -4.80 -34.20
CA GLN A 974 -4.98 -4.83 -33.17
C GLN A 974 -5.45 -5.56 -31.89
N ALA A 975 -6.73 -5.47 -31.54
CA ALA A 975 -7.30 -6.22 -30.44
C ALA A 975 -7.28 -7.73 -30.70
N GLU A 976 -7.56 -8.15 -31.94
CA GLU A 976 -7.46 -9.54 -32.41
C GLU A 976 -6.08 -10.12 -32.14
N GLU A 977 -5.04 -9.46 -32.65
CA GLU A 977 -3.66 -9.86 -32.43
C GLU A 977 -3.29 -9.84 -30.95
N SER A 978 -3.71 -8.80 -30.23
CA SER A 978 -3.42 -8.61 -28.81
C SER A 978 -4.02 -9.71 -27.94
N VAL A 979 -5.24 -10.15 -28.21
CA VAL A 979 -5.86 -11.29 -27.53
C VAL A 979 -5.16 -12.60 -27.90
N GLU A 980 -4.84 -12.80 -29.19
CA GLU A 980 -4.18 -14.02 -29.64
C GLU A 980 -2.79 -14.19 -29.01
N LYS A 981 -2.03 -13.09 -28.88
CA LYS A 981 -0.64 -13.07 -28.41
C LYS A 981 -0.47 -12.65 -26.95
N GLY A 982 -1.53 -12.22 -26.26
CA GLY A 982 -1.43 -11.77 -24.86
C GLY A 982 -0.72 -10.43 -24.69
N TRP A 983 -0.94 -9.50 -25.62
CA TRP A 983 -0.38 -8.15 -25.61
C TRP A 983 -1.44 -7.11 -25.22
N PRO A 984 -1.05 -5.92 -24.73
CA PRO A 984 -1.97 -4.81 -24.56
C PRO A 984 -2.40 -4.24 -25.92
N THR A 985 -3.70 -4.01 -26.13
CA THR A 985 -4.24 -3.42 -27.38
C THR A 985 -3.89 -1.94 -27.49
N SER A 986 -4.04 -1.22 -26.39
CA SER A 986 -3.69 0.20 -26.21
C SER A 986 -2.84 0.34 -24.96
N THR A 987 -2.43 1.56 -24.61
CA THR A 987 -1.57 1.78 -23.43
C THR A 987 -0.42 0.77 -23.41
N ARG A 988 0.11 0.45 -24.60
CA ARG A 988 1.18 -0.51 -24.81
C ARG A 988 2.48 0.25 -24.62
N ALA A 989 3.33 -0.23 -23.71
CA ALA A 989 4.62 0.41 -23.47
C ALA A 989 5.44 0.46 -24.76
N VAL A 990 6.04 1.62 -25.05
CA VAL A 990 6.86 1.83 -26.26
C VAL A 990 8.00 0.80 -26.34
N ALA A 991 8.56 0.42 -25.20
CA ALA A 991 9.58 -0.63 -25.08
C ALA A 991 9.15 -2.02 -25.59
N LEU A 992 7.85 -2.30 -25.74
CA LEU A 992 7.39 -3.56 -26.35
C LEU A 992 7.60 -3.60 -27.86
N GLU A 993 7.60 -2.44 -28.52
CA GLU A 993 7.85 -2.31 -29.96
C GLU A 993 9.31 -1.97 -30.26
N PHE A 994 10.00 -1.30 -29.32
CA PHE A 994 11.37 -0.84 -29.46
C PHE A 994 12.24 -1.26 -28.26
N PRO A 995 12.40 -2.56 -27.99
CA PRO A 995 13.12 -3.06 -26.81
C PRO A 995 14.63 -2.73 -26.84
N ASP A 996 15.21 -2.58 -28.03
CA ASP A 996 16.63 -2.26 -28.21
C ASP A 996 16.95 -0.76 -28.01
N ASP A 997 15.92 0.08 -27.96
CA ASP A 997 16.07 1.50 -27.66
C ASP A 997 16.00 1.73 -26.15
N PRO A 998 17.11 2.13 -25.49
CA PRO A 998 17.13 2.32 -24.05
C PRO A 998 16.16 3.40 -23.57
N THR A 999 15.85 4.41 -24.39
CA THR A 999 14.95 5.50 -24.01
C THR A 999 13.51 5.00 -23.84
N SER A 1000 13.10 4.04 -24.68
CA SER A 1000 11.75 3.46 -24.68
C SER A 1000 11.39 2.82 -23.34
N TRP A 1001 12.36 2.30 -22.59
CA TRP A 1001 12.15 1.71 -21.26
C TRP A 1001 11.85 2.73 -20.15
N PHE A 1002 12.06 4.03 -20.42
CA PHE A 1002 11.75 5.13 -19.49
C PHE A 1002 10.54 5.96 -19.91
N CYS A 1003 9.92 5.65 -21.05
CA CYS A 1003 8.76 6.37 -21.57
C CYS A 1003 7.48 5.93 -20.84
N ASP A 1004 6.98 6.80 -19.95
CA ASP A 1004 5.80 6.53 -19.11
C ASP A 1004 4.66 7.57 -19.28
N ARG A 1005 4.86 8.53 -20.18
CA ARG A 1005 3.91 9.61 -20.54
C ARG A 1005 3.36 9.46 -21.96
N GLU A 1006 3.66 8.34 -22.60
CA GLU A 1006 3.31 8.01 -23.97
C GLU A 1006 3.15 6.50 -24.11
N PHE A 1007 2.44 6.07 -25.14
CA PHE A 1007 2.13 4.68 -25.36
C PHE A 1007 1.82 4.40 -26.83
N MET A 1008 1.92 3.13 -27.19
CA MET A 1008 1.46 2.64 -28.49
C MET A 1008 -0.03 2.29 -28.42
N VAL A 1009 -0.77 2.67 -29.47
CA VAL A 1009 -2.12 2.20 -29.79
C VAL A 1009 -1.97 1.16 -30.89
N GLY A 1010 -2.05 -0.11 -30.53
CA GLY A 1010 -1.57 -1.21 -31.37
C GLY A 1010 -0.06 -1.15 -31.57
N SER A 1011 0.41 -1.62 -32.72
CA SER A 1011 1.84 -1.67 -33.06
C SER A 1011 2.31 -0.47 -33.90
N GLN A 1012 1.38 0.30 -34.51
CA GLN A 1012 1.71 1.28 -35.56
C GLN A 1012 1.51 2.74 -35.18
N ILE A 1013 0.72 3.02 -34.14
CA ILE A 1013 0.40 4.40 -33.74
C ILE A 1013 1.01 4.67 -32.37
N LEU A 1014 1.79 5.73 -32.25
CA LEU A 1014 2.33 6.24 -31.00
C LEU A 1014 1.51 7.47 -30.57
N ALA A 1015 1.08 7.49 -29.32
CA ALA A 1015 0.29 8.58 -28.74
C ALA A 1015 0.89 9.07 -27.43
N ALA A 1016 0.81 10.37 -27.17
CA ALA A 1016 1.12 10.95 -25.87
C ALA A 1016 0.02 11.93 -25.43
N PRO A 1017 -0.58 11.78 -24.24
CA PRO A 1017 -1.47 12.80 -23.69
C PRO A 1017 -0.73 14.10 -23.43
N VAL A 1018 -1.44 15.23 -23.55
CA VAL A 1018 -0.93 16.54 -23.16
C VAL A 1018 -1.31 16.81 -21.69
N PHE A 1019 -0.31 17.07 -20.85
CA PHE A 1019 -0.50 17.28 -19.40
C PHE A 1019 -0.56 18.75 -19.00
N GLU A 1020 -0.32 19.66 -19.94
CA GLU A 1020 -0.25 21.10 -19.71
C GLU A 1020 -1.48 21.84 -20.28
N GLU A 1021 -1.93 22.87 -19.57
CA GLU A 1021 -3.07 23.70 -19.99
C GLU A 1021 -2.80 24.46 -21.29
N ASP A 1022 -1.56 24.89 -21.50
CA ASP A 1022 -1.14 25.70 -22.66
C ASP A 1022 -0.98 24.90 -23.96
N GLY A 1023 -1.24 23.59 -23.90
CA GLY A 1023 -1.19 22.66 -25.02
C GLY A 1023 0.20 22.14 -25.37
N THR A 1024 1.23 22.42 -24.55
CA THR A 1024 2.57 21.90 -24.80
C THR A 1024 2.61 20.39 -24.58
N GLY A 1025 2.74 19.64 -25.67
CA GLY A 1025 2.96 18.19 -25.69
C GLY A 1025 4.44 17.86 -25.92
N GLU A 1026 4.91 16.82 -25.26
CA GLU A 1026 6.27 16.28 -25.40
C GLU A 1026 6.17 14.76 -25.57
N VAL A 1027 6.85 14.23 -26.58
CA VAL A 1027 6.81 12.81 -26.96
C VAL A 1027 8.18 12.37 -27.46
N TYR A 1028 8.59 11.15 -27.14
CA TYR A 1028 9.79 10.55 -27.70
C TYR A 1028 9.42 9.71 -28.92
N LEU A 1029 10.07 9.95 -30.06
CA LEU A 1029 9.91 9.11 -31.24
C LEU A 1029 11.07 8.12 -31.30
N PRO A 1030 10.82 6.80 -31.20
CA PRO A 1030 11.85 5.77 -31.36
C PRO A 1030 12.47 5.75 -32.77
N PRO A 1031 13.56 5.00 -33.00
CA PRO A 1031 14.20 4.90 -34.31
C PRO A 1031 13.23 4.51 -35.44
N GLY A 1032 13.33 5.24 -36.55
CA GLY A 1032 12.48 5.06 -37.74
C GLY A 1032 11.93 6.40 -38.23
N ARG A 1033 11.23 6.38 -39.37
CA ARG A 1033 10.44 7.52 -39.83
C ARG A 1033 9.04 7.44 -39.25
N TRP A 1034 8.55 8.57 -38.77
CA TRP A 1034 7.23 8.74 -38.21
C TRP A 1034 6.50 9.83 -38.97
N PHE A 1035 5.18 9.77 -38.99
CA PHE A 1035 4.34 10.74 -39.67
C PHE A 1035 3.35 11.29 -38.66
N ASP A 1036 3.32 12.60 -38.48
CA ASP A 1036 2.31 13.24 -37.65
C ASP A 1036 0.92 12.98 -38.29
N TYR A 1037 -0.01 12.40 -37.53
CA TYR A 1037 -1.30 11.97 -38.05
C TYR A 1037 -2.16 13.13 -38.57
N TRP A 1038 -1.99 14.32 -37.99
CA TRP A 1038 -2.83 15.49 -38.25
C TRP A 1038 -2.35 16.26 -39.49
N SER A 1039 -1.07 16.58 -39.54
CA SER A 1039 -0.43 17.37 -40.60
C SER A 1039 0.09 16.53 -41.77
N GLY A 1040 0.38 15.25 -41.53
CA GLY A 1040 1.07 14.37 -42.48
C GLY A 1040 2.58 14.62 -42.59
N GLU A 1041 3.15 15.52 -41.77
CA GLU A 1041 4.58 15.83 -41.79
C GLU A 1041 5.41 14.60 -41.38
N GLU A 1042 6.43 14.29 -42.17
CA GLU A 1042 7.42 13.26 -41.82
C GLU A 1042 8.40 13.80 -40.77
N VAL A 1043 8.57 13.04 -39.69
CA VAL A 1043 9.42 13.34 -38.55
C VAL A 1043 10.37 12.18 -38.33
N GLN A 1044 11.67 12.42 -38.50
CA GLN A 1044 12.69 11.43 -38.16
C GLN A 1044 12.70 11.17 -36.64
N GLY A 1045 12.72 9.89 -36.25
CA GLY A 1045 12.77 9.44 -34.86
C GLY A 1045 14.17 9.48 -34.23
N SER A 1046 14.34 8.71 -33.15
CA SER A 1046 15.47 8.76 -32.20
C SER A 1046 15.62 10.11 -31.51
N ARG A 1047 14.51 10.80 -31.22
CA ARG A 1047 14.52 12.13 -30.59
C ARG A 1047 13.23 12.45 -29.86
N TRP A 1048 13.34 13.37 -28.91
CA TRP A 1048 12.18 14.03 -28.31
C TRP A 1048 11.64 15.13 -29.24
N VAL A 1049 10.32 15.17 -29.37
CA VAL A 1049 9.57 16.18 -30.12
C VAL A 1049 8.69 16.95 -29.14
N ARG A 1050 8.74 18.28 -29.24
CA ARG A 1050 7.94 19.18 -28.41
C ARG A 1050 7.20 20.18 -29.29
N GLN A 1051 5.89 20.18 -29.21
CA GLN A 1051 5.00 20.98 -30.05
C GLN A 1051 3.77 21.44 -29.24
N LYS A 1052 3.01 22.37 -29.79
CA LYS A 1052 1.74 22.83 -29.20
C LYS A 1052 0.57 22.18 -29.94
N TYR A 1053 -0.40 21.70 -29.17
CA TYR A 1053 -1.59 21.04 -29.67
C TYR A 1053 -2.85 21.73 -29.13
N GLY A 1054 -3.83 21.98 -30.00
CA GLY A 1054 -5.19 22.35 -29.60
C GLY A 1054 -5.89 21.22 -28.85
N PHE A 1055 -7.13 21.40 -28.40
CA PHE A 1055 -7.87 20.34 -27.69
C PHE A 1055 -8.45 19.26 -28.62
N PHE A 1056 -8.53 19.53 -29.93
CA PHE A 1056 -8.90 18.51 -30.93
C PHE A 1056 -7.75 17.56 -31.31
N GLU A 1057 -6.54 17.85 -30.84
CA GLU A 1057 -5.32 17.13 -31.21
C GLU A 1057 -4.52 16.74 -29.96
N THR A 1058 -3.64 15.76 -30.14
CA THR A 1058 -2.63 15.33 -29.18
C THR A 1058 -1.44 14.79 -29.98
N PRO A 1059 -0.22 14.72 -29.44
CA PRO A 1059 0.86 14.00 -30.11
C PRO A 1059 0.40 12.61 -30.57
N LEU A 1060 0.32 12.41 -31.89
CA LEU A 1060 -0.18 11.18 -32.51
C LEU A 1060 0.60 10.92 -33.79
N PHE A 1061 1.47 9.92 -33.76
CA PHE A 1061 2.42 9.63 -34.82
C PHE A 1061 2.20 8.23 -35.36
N VAL A 1062 2.17 8.09 -36.69
CA VAL A 1062 2.07 6.80 -37.37
C VAL A 1062 3.44 6.40 -37.88
N ARG A 1063 3.84 5.16 -37.60
CA ARG A 1063 5.14 4.62 -38.04
C ARG A 1063 5.15 4.40 -39.56
N GLU A 1064 6.31 4.54 -40.19
CA GLU A 1064 6.51 4.07 -41.56
C GLU A 1064 6.18 2.58 -41.74
N GLY A 1065 5.84 2.19 -42.96
CA GLY A 1065 5.42 0.83 -43.28
C GLY A 1065 3.97 0.51 -42.89
N THR A 1066 3.18 1.53 -42.59
CA THR A 1066 1.80 1.35 -42.12
C THR A 1066 0.80 1.49 -43.26
N VAL A 1067 -0.03 0.45 -43.44
CA VAL A 1067 -1.32 0.54 -44.13
C VAL A 1067 -2.40 0.70 -43.05
N LEU A 1068 -2.97 1.89 -42.91
CA LEU A 1068 -3.95 2.22 -41.87
C LEU A 1068 -5.36 2.23 -42.45
N VAL A 1069 -6.19 1.29 -42.01
CA VAL A 1069 -7.61 1.19 -42.43
C VAL A 1069 -8.47 1.98 -41.45
N LEU A 1070 -9.14 3.00 -41.96
CA LEU A 1070 -10.01 3.91 -41.21
C LEU A 1070 -11.43 3.78 -41.77
N GLY A 1071 -12.42 3.59 -40.90
CA GLY A 1071 -13.82 3.49 -41.29
C GLY A 1071 -14.46 4.87 -41.49
N GLN A 1072 -15.78 4.95 -41.35
CA GLN A 1072 -16.52 6.22 -41.42
C GLN A 1072 -16.50 6.96 -40.08
N GLU A 1073 -16.44 8.29 -40.14
CA GLU A 1073 -16.54 9.15 -38.95
C GLU A 1073 -17.97 9.21 -38.40
N GLU A 1074 -18.96 9.33 -39.28
CA GLU A 1074 -20.38 9.55 -38.94
C GLU A 1074 -21.30 8.43 -39.48
N GLY A 1075 -22.51 8.34 -38.93
CA GLY A 1075 -23.54 7.36 -39.33
C GLY A 1075 -24.50 7.01 -38.20
N GLU A 1076 -25.69 6.50 -38.56
CA GLU A 1076 -26.75 6.15 -37.60
C GLU A 1076 -26.44 4.89 -36.77
N GLU A 1077 -25.47 4.08 -37.20
CA GLU A 1077 -24.99 2.90 -36.48
C GLU A 1077 -23.89 3.31 -35.48
N GLY A 1078 -23.91 2.74 -34.27
CA GLY A 1078 -22.96 3.01 -33.18
C GLY A 1078 -21.50 2.58 -33.48
N PHE A 1079 -20.77 2.14 -32.46
CA PHE A 1079 -19.36 1.72 -32.63
C PHE A 1079 -19.19 0.35 -33.29
N ALA A 1080 -20.19 -0.53 -33.18
CA ALA A 1080 -20.20 -1.87 -33.77
C ALA A 1080 -20.86 -1.92 -35.16
N TYR A 1081 -20.55 -0.96 -36.03
CA TYR A 1081 -21.06 -0.91 -37.41
C TYR A 1081 -20.30 -1.88 -38.32
N GLU A 1082 -20.85 -2.20 -39.50
CA GLU A 1082 -20.19 -3.04 -40.51
C GLU A 1082 -19.05 -2.28 -41.21
N TRP A 1083 -17.99 -1.94 -40.49
CA TRP A 1083 -16.97 -0.98 -40.92
C TRP A 1083 -16.19 -1.37 -42.18
N LEU A 1084 -16.12 -2.67 -42.52
CA LEU A 1084 -15.52 -3.13 -43.78
C LEU A 1084 -16.46 -2.96 -44.99
N LYS A 1085 -17.75 -2.66 -44.77
CA LYS A 1085 -18.78 -2.58 -45.81
C LYS A 1085 -19.38 -1.19 -46.03
N LYS A 1086 -19.16 -0.28 -45.10
CA LYS A 1086 -19.75 1.06 -45.16
C LYS A 1086 -18.89 2.06 -45.93
N GLY A 1087 -17.63 1.74 -46.24
CA GLY A 1087 -16.68 2.67 -46.83
C GLY A 1087 -15.74 3.29 -45.79
N GLY A 1088 -14.76 4.06 -46.26
CA GLY A 1088 -13.73 4.63 -45.39
C GLY A 1088 -12.50 5.13 -46.14
N THR A 1089 -11.38 5.20 -45.44
CA THR A 1089 -10.09 5.62 -45.97
C THR A 1089 -9.02 4.57 -45.65
N VAL A 1090 -8.25 4.16 -46.66
CA VAL A 1090 -7.00 3.43 -46.47
C VAL A 1090 -5.86 4.44 -46.62
N ARG A 1091 -5.16 4.74 -45.53
CA ARG A 1091 -4.00 5.64 -45.53
C ARG A 1091 -2.70 4.84 -45.51
N THR A 1092 -1.74 5.19 -46.37
CA THR A 1092 -0.41 4.59 -46.36
C THR A 1092 0.63 5.59 -45.88
N TYR A 1093 1.59 5.11 -45.06
CA TYR A 1093 2.64 5.92 -44.46
C TYR A 1093 4.00 5.29 -44.76
N GLY A 1094 4.75 5.87 -45.70
CA GLY A 1094 6.10 5.41 -46.05
C GLY A 1094 6.22 3.90 -46.37
N VAL A 1095 5.19 3.32 -47.00
CA VAL A 1095 5.09 1.86 -47.24
C VAL A 1095 6.06 1.35 -48.31
N LYS A 1096 6.42 0.07 -48.21
CA LYS A 1096 7.21 -0.71 -49.17
C LYS A 1096 6.45 -1.99 -49.55
N GLU A 1097 6.93 -2.65 -50.61
CA GLU A 1097 6.42 -3.97 -51.02
C GLU A 1097 6.38 -4.95 -49.84
N GLY A 1098 5.23 -5.60 -49.66
CA GLY A 1098 4.97 -6.57 -48.60
C GLY A 1098 4.41 -5.99 -47.29
N ASP A 1099 4.36 -4.67 -47.12
CA ASP A 1099 3.67 -4.07 -45.98
C ASP A 1099 2.16 -4.32 -46.08
N LYS A 1100 1.50 -4.55 -44.93
CA LYS A 1100 0.14 -5.06 -44.92
C LYS A 1100 -0.71 -4.63 -43.73
N ALA A 1101 -2.03 -4.72 -43.89
CA ALA A 1101 -3.02 -4.54 -42.84
C ALA A 1101 -3.98 -5.73 -42.80
N VAL A 1102 -4.16 -6.31 -41.62
CA VAL A 1102 -5.15 -7.38 -41.41
C VAL A 1102 -6.55 -6.76 -41.28
N LEU A 1103 -7.52 -7.32 -41.99
CA LEU A 1103 -8.92 -6.91 -41.93
C LEU A 1103 -9.68 -7.84 -40.99
N VAL A 1104 -10.23 -7.27 -39.93
CA VAL A 1104 -11.07 -7.98 -38.95
C VAL A 1104 -12.43 -7.31 -38.89
N ASP A 1105 -13.50 -8.11 -38.97
CA ASP A 1105 -14.87 -7.60 -38.80
C ASP A 1105 -15.28 -7.48 -37.33
N LYS A 1106 -16.46 -6.92 -37.08
CA LYS A 1106 -16.97 -6.69 -35.72
C LYS A 1106 -17.23 -7.96 -34.89
N ASN A 1107 -17.20 -9.15 -35.52
CA ASN A 1107 -17.45 -10.43 -34.88
C ASN A 1107 -16.15 -11.22 -34.64
N TRP A 1108 -14.98 -10.57 -34.74
CA TRP A 1108 -13.64 -11.16 -34.61
C TRP A 1108 -13.23 -12.08 -35.76
N GLU A 1109 -13.88 -11.98 -36.93
CA GLU A 1109 -13.50 -12.80 -38.09
C GLU A 1109 -12.46 -12.08 -38.95
N LYS A 1110 -11.31 -12.74 -39.18
CA LYS A 1110 -10.32 -12.30 -40.16
C LYS A 1110 -10.88 -12.47 -41.56
N LYS A 1111 -11.04 -11.38 -42.31
CA LYS A 1111 -11.56 -11.39 -43.69
C LYS A 1111 -10.46 -11.47 -44.74
N GLY A 1112 -9.24 -11.14 -44.37
CA GLY A 1112 -8.07 -11.17 -45.24
C GLY A 1112 -7.10 -10.05 -44.88
N GLU A 1113 -6.23 -9.69 -45.82
CA GLU A 1113 -5.21 -8.67 -45.62
C GLU A 1113 -5.17 -7.74 -46.84
N LEU A 1114 -4.95 -6.45 -46.60
CA LEU A 1114 -4.51 -5.51 -47.61
C LEU A 1114 -2.98 -5.57 -47.67
N GLU A 1115 -2.40 -5.70 -48.86
CA GLU A 1115 -0.95 -5.81 -49.02
C GLU A 1115 -0.44 -4.87 -50.11
N VAL A 1116 0.70 -4.22 -49.87
CA VAL A 1116 1.37 -3.36 -50.85
C VAL A 1116 2.12 -4.23 -51.86
N GLY A 1117 1.69 -4.17 -53.13
CA GLY A 1117 2.34 -4.88 -54.23
C GLY A 1117 3.66 -4.26 -54.67
N SER A 1118 4.39 -4.98 -55.53
CA SER A 1118 5.64 -4.52 -56.16
C SER A 1118 5.48 -3.26 -57.02
N ASP A 1119 4.27 -2.96 -57.48
CA ASP A 1119 3.92 -1.73 -58.19
C ASP A 1119 3.55 -0.56 -57.27
N GLY A 1120 3.68 -0.75 -55.95
CA GLY A 1120 3.33 0.23 -54.91
C GLY A 1120 1.84 0.39 -54.66
N LYS A 1121 0.97 -0.38 -55.34
CA LYS A 1121 -0.49 -0.33 -55.15
C LYS A 1121 -0.94 -1.32 -54.09
N ILE A 1122 -2.06 -1.00 -53.44
CA ILE A 1122 -2.70 -1.86 -52.44
C ILE A 1122 -3.51 -2.95 -53.16
N LYS A 1123 -3.19 -4.21 -52.88
CA LYS A 1123 -3.96 -5.41 -53.26
C LYS A 1123 -4.94 -5.78 -52.14
N GLY A 1124 -6.01 -6.49 -52.49
CA GLY A 1124 -7.03 -6.93 -51.54
C GLY A 1124 -8.15 -5.92 -51.26
N LEU A 1125 -8.21 -4.80 -52.00
CA LEU A 1125 -9.27 -3.79 -51.87
C LEU A 1125 -10.67 -4.37 -52.20
N ASP A 1126 -10.74 -5.47 -52.95
CA ASP A 1126 -11.96 -6.23 -53.22
C ASP A 1126 -12.58 -6.88 -51.97
N LEU A 1127 -11.82 -7.01 -50.88
CA LEU A 1127 -12.31 -7.46 -49.58
C LEU A 1127 -13.09 -6.37 -48.82
N LEU A 1128 -13.05 -5.14 -49.32
CA LEU A 1128 -13.76 -3.99 -48.75
C LEU A 1128 -14.99 -3.67 -49.62
N GLU A 1129 -16.14 -3.52 -48.99
CA GLU A 1129 -17.37 -3.08 -49.66
C GLU A 1129 -17.67 -1.61 -49.31
N GLY A 1130 -18.36 -0.89 -50.19
CA GLY A 1130 -18.66 0.55 -50.04
C GLY A 1130 -17.65 1.48 -50.71
N ASP A 1131 -17.73 2.78 -50.40
CA ASP A 1131 -16.87 3.80 -51.00
C ASP A 1131 -15.57 3.96 -50.19
N TRP A 1132 -14.45 3.47 -50.72
CA TRP A 1132 -13.13 3.52 -50.09
C TRP A 1132 -12.16 4.40 -50.86
N LYS A 1133 -11.53 5.33 -50.14
CA LYS A 1133 -10.48 6.20 -50.68
C LYS A 1133 -9.12 5.71 -50.23
N VAL A 1134 -8.16 5.67 -51.16
CA VAL A 1134 -6.76 5.39 -50.84
C VAL A 1134 -5.99 6.71 -50.84
N GLU A 1135 -5.33 7.01 -49.74
CA GLU A 1135 -4.54 8.23 -49.53
C GLU A 1135 -3.11 7.82 -49.17
N THR A 1136 -2.11 8.43 -49.82
CA THR A 1136 -0.70 8.27 -49.44
C THR A 1136 -0.26 9.50 -48.67
N VAL A 1137 0.31 9.30 -47.49
CA VAL A 1137 0.84 10.35 -46.63
C VAL A 1137 2.37 10.29 -46.68
N GLY A 1138 2.99 11.43 -46.98
CA GLY A 1138 4.42 11.57 -47.30
C GLY A 1138 4.63 12.14 -48.68
#